data_AF-A0A512M383-F1
#
_entry.id   AF-A0A512M383-F1
#
_cell.length_a   1.000
_cell.length_b   1.000
_cell.length_c   1.000
_cell.angle_alpha   90.00
_cell.angle_beta   90.00
_cell.angle_gamma   90.00
#
_symmetry.space_group_name_H-M   'P 1'
#
loop_
_entity.id
_entity.type
_entity.pdbx_description
1 polymer ?
#
loop_
_entity_poly.entity_id
_entity_poly.type
_entity_poly.pdbx_seq_one_letter_code
_entity_poly.pdbx_strand_id
1 'polypeptide(L)'
;MNLRRAALVSAFALCLLALPSHSQPLPVHVEESHAGAFYHLVETLPFEEKHTLVLYDAHCDANGIANSDKIRADIRRGPTKELRSEMLKLWRQEGRIQCFNWLESLMPAPISEVIWVPALKLEPLEAQRLEKESREYLDAHEEALPRDAGPLSSCYRVMDLAAFLKESSTWPESRRVVSSIDLDFFAKTSDDLLAAEVEEVFSSVLRLRGLVDISVAISSPYLRDATQAEKLTTLALDTVWRVAQARVQFEPFARTGPDHSLMARLLERQAKRIPALDLTKAAPELRTLLLNHWQPQTCAFDREKAEDLLEAWSTDPFLPKLKVSGGRRRPDQTWSAPADGKLTLRIDPEPVGSRVRWYALRAKGAEYRIGADFGFSSQAPRWIHHERVLMAEGPVMGELTQKQLGRWLDPALHCGTLEVEAEVFRDGESWRTPAQILCIHASGAKGARAAWSEQFGLPYIFDSRLLFRRHYGFGPSTHWGADCANFIVQGLRAEGSRAGWGSPRDVESDLQPLDSLPTDGQPALLHFGSHLAALWEDRPPLGQLGAEDLCVHQLEGRPEILTLARLSANRAPPKLMGLRPPLKPLRLIFAGDIMLGRGVTQTIAKEGNPLRAWRETLAGADLVMGNLECVISAQPAAPAKGRITLVAAPSALECLREVGFTALSVENNHALDLGPEGREQTVRELEHAGLKAVQEEPVIIQVKDQKLALIAWDDSLEPDFEPLLVQVRKAAAQAGFVIVMPHWGGEHSIAPSPRQRLLAAKCRDAGAHLIVGSGPHVVQSLERIDKATVAYSLGNAVFDGPGPDAEWSQGALLEIVLQCERTWTEKPEIVRARLLPTAFDREGRVRLE
;
A
#
# COMPACT_ATOMS: atom_id res chain seq x y z
N MET A 1 -43.33 -26.32 34.96
CA MET A 1 -42.43 -25.26 35.42
C MET A 1 -41.02 -25.82 35.57
N ASN A 2 -40.00 -25.49 34.79
CA ASN A 2 -39.91 -24.65 33.60
C ASN A 2 -38.58 -24.98 32.88
N LEU A 3 -38.68 -25.54 31.67
CA LEU A 3 -38.21 -24.93 30.41
C LEU A 3 -36.77 -24.36 30.27
N ARG A 4 -35.82 -24.65 31.16
CA ARG A 4 -34.45 -24.09 31.05
C ARG A 4 -33.29 -25.07 30.92
N ARG A 5 -33.54 -26.38 30.79
CA ARG A 5 -32.46 -27.39 30.62
C ARG A 5 -32.45 -28.16 29.31
N ALA A 6 -33.44 -27.96 28.43
CA ALA A 6 -33.48 -28.56 27.09
C ALA A 6 -33.03 -27.62 25.96
N ALA A 7 -32.70 -26.35 26.26
CA ALA A 7 -32.34 -25.33 25.26
C ALA A 7 -30.84 -25.03 25.16
N LEU A 8 -29.99 -25.68 25.97
CA LEU A 8 -28.56 -25.34 26.08
C LEU A 8 -27.61 -26.41 25.51
N VAL A 9 -28.13 -27.52 24.97
CA VAL A 9 -27.31 -28.60 24.36
C VAL A 9 -27.57 -28.74 22.85
N SER A 10 -28.53 -28.01 22.27
CA SER A 10 -28.80 -28.03 20.82
C SER A 10 -28.37 -26.76 20.07
N ALA A 11 -27.76 -25.78 20.74
CA ALA A 11 -27.24 -24.55 20.10
C ALA A 11 -25.72 -24.58 19.85
N PHE A 12 -24.99 -25.59 20.37
CA PHE A 12 -23.53 -25.69 20.22
C PHE A 12 -23.07 -26.70 19.15
N ALA A 13 -24.00 -27.39 18.48
CA ALA A 13 -23.70 -28.43 17.50
C ALA A 13 -24.13 -28.10 16.05
N LEU A 14 -24.52 -26.84 15.76
CA LEU A 14 -24.93 -26.41 14.41
C LEU A 14 -24.22 -25.13 13.94
N CYS A 15 -23.03 -24.84 14.50
CA CYS A 15 -22.12 -23.78 14.04
C CYS A 15 -20.76 -24.32 13.55
N LEU A 16 -20.69 -25.58 13.11
CA LEU A 16 -19.45 -26.19 12.60
C LEU A 16 -19.49 -26.65 11.15
N LEU A 17 -20.50 -26.29 10.36
CA LEU A 17 -20.58 -26.63 8.94
C LEU A 17 -21.01 -25.44 8.09
N ALA A 18 -20.19 -24.39 8.11
CA ALA A 18 -19.96 -23.49 6.99
C ALA A 18 -18.74 -22.64 7.38
N LEU A 19 -17.55 -23.26 7.37
CA LEU A 19 -16.33 -22.45 7.31
C LEU A 19 -16.48 -21.52 6.10
N PRO A 20 -16.23 -20.21 6.26
CA PRO A 20 -16.37 -19.27 5.18
C PRO A 20 -15.53 -19.74 4.00
N SER A 21 -16.16 -19.94 2.84
CA SER A 21 -15.46 -20.14 1.59
C SER A 21 -14.77 -18.83 1.24
N HIS A 22 -13.64 -18.55 1.89
CA HIS A 22 -12.63 -17.66 1.35
C HIS A 22 -12.41 -18.06 -0.11
N SER A 23 -12.36 -17.10 -1.04
CA SER A 23 -11.74 -17.40 -2.33
C SER A 23 -10.27 -17.74 -2.02
N GLN A 24 -9.97 -19.04 -1.95
CA GLN A 24 -8.60 -19.50 -1.76
C GLN A 24 -7.79 -18.94 -2.93
N PRO A 25 -6.63 -18.29 -2.69
CA PRO A 25 -5.79 -17.81 -3.79
C PRO A 25 -5.47 -18.97 -4.73
N LEU A 26 -5.40 -18.71 -6.04
CA LEU A 26 -5.01 -19.74 -7.01
C LEU A 26 -3.56 -20.15 -6.72
N PRO A 27 -3.30 -21.38 -6.25
CA PRO A 27 -1.94 -21.86 -6.06
C PRO A 27 -1.29 -22.04 -7.43
N VAL A 28 -0.08 -21.53 -7.57
CA VAL A 28 0.75 -21.71 -8.75
C VAL A 28 2.13 -22.15 -8.30
N HIS A 29 2.57 -23.33 -8.71
CA HIS A 29 3.90 -23.86 -8.44
C HIS A 29 4.75 -23.84 -9.72
N VAL A 30 5.97 -23.31 -9.66
CA VAL A 30 6.89 -23.23 -10.80
C VAL A 30 8.25 -23.80 -10.39
N GLU A 31 8.76 -24.77 -11.13
CA GLU A 31 10.01 -25.46 -10.81
C GLU A 31 10.70 -26.03 -12.05
N GLU A 32 11.98 -26.38 -11.92
CA GLU A 32 12.80 -27.01 -12.96
C GLU A 32 12.19 -28.27 -13.61
N SER A 33 11.50 -29.15 -12.87
CA SER A 33 10.98 -30.42 -13.43
C SER A 33 9.63 -30.86 -12.85
N HIS A 34 8.94 -31.79 -13.54
CA HIS A 34 7.67 -32.39 -13.10
C HIS A 34 7.74 -33.13 -11.77
N ALA A 35 8.93 -33.54 -11.31
CA ALA A 35 9.07 -34.08 -9.95
C ALA A 35 8.58 -33.05 -8.92
N GLY A 36 8.83 -31.76 -9.17
CA GLY A 36 8.31 -30.64 -8.40
C GLY A 36 6.79 -30.62 -8.28
N ALA A 37 6.09 -30.85 -9.39
CA ALA A 37 4.63 -30.92 -9.43
C ALA A 37 4.10 -32.04 -8.50
N PHE A 38 4.74 -33.21 -8.47
CA PHE A 38 4.37 -34.26 -7.51
C PHE A 38 4.48 -33.79 -6.06
N TYR A 39 5.62 -33.22 -5.65
CA TYR A 39 5.83 -32.79 -4.27
C TYR A 39 4.80 -31.72 -3.86
N HIS A 40 4.56 -30.74 -4.74
CA HIS A 40 3.55 -29.70 -4.52
C HIS A 40 2.15 -30.30 -4.37
N LEU A 41 1.70 -31.11 -5.33
CA LEU A 41 0.34 -31.67 -5.31
C LEU A 41 0.09 -32.62 -4.13
N VAL A 42 1.12 -33.35 -3.66
CA VAL A 42 1.02 -34.17 -2.43
C VAL A 42 0.84 -33.30 -1.17
N GLU A 43 1.42 -32.10 -1.16
CA GLU A 43 1.29 -31.15 -0.05
C GLU A 43 -0.01 -30.33 -0.09
N THR A 44 -0.55 -30.06 -1.28
CA THR A 44 -1.71 -29.17 -1.48
C THR A 44 -3.04 -29.89 -1.69
N LEU A 45 -3.08 -31.03 -2.39
CA LEU A 45 -4.33 -31.68 -2.74
C LEU A 45 -4.85 -32.62 -1.64
N PRO A 46 -6.17 -32.60 -1.36
CA PRO A 46 -6.79 -33.59 -0.49
C PRO A 46 -6.88 -34.95 -1.19
N PHE A 47 -6.34 -35.99 -0.55
CA PHE A 47 -6.31 -37.38 -1.09
C PHE A 47 -7.68 -38.05 -1.24
N GLU A 48 -8.71 -37.51 -0.61
CA GLU A 48 -10.09 -38.03 -0.64
C GLU A 48 -10.93 -37.41 -1.76
N GLU A 49 -10.51 -36.29 -2.34
CA GLU A 49 -11.24 -35.64 -3.44
C GLU A 49 -10.68 -36.09 -4.80
N LYS A 50 -11.59 -36.31 -5.75
CA LYS A 50 -11.26 -36.69 -7.12
C LYS A 50 -10.99 -35.46 -7.97
N HIS A 51 -9.83 -35.42 -8.59
CA HIS A 51 -9.40 -34.35 -9.49
C HIS A 51 -9.17 -34.88 -10.90
N THR A 52 -9.44 -34.04 -11.89
CA THR A 52 -8.98 -34.22 -13.27
C THR A 52 -7.68 -33.45 -13.43
N LEU A 53 -6.61 -34.13 -13.84
CA LEU A 53 -5.37 -33.49 -14.25
C LEU A 53 -5.43 -33.19 -15.75
N VAL A 54 -5.18 -31.94 -16.14
CA VAL A 54 -4.92 -31.56 -17.52
C VAL A 54 -3.42 -31.33 -17.66
N LEU A 55 -2.76 -32.13 -18.49
CA LEU A 55 -1.32 -32.10 -18.70
C LEU A 55 -1.02 -31.48 -20.07
N TYR A 56 -0.42 -30.31 -20.11
CA TYR A 56 0.09 -29.68 -21.33
C TYR A 56 1.57 -30.02 -21.46
N ASP A 57 1.91 -30.94 -22.36
CA ASP A 57 3.25 -31.53 -22.41
C ASP A 57 3.55 -32.00 -23.84
N ALA A 58 4.78 -31.81 -24.33
CA ALA A 58 5.18 -32.29 -25.64
C ALA A 58 5.36 -33.82 -25.68
N HIS A 59 5.56 -34.48 -24.54
CA HIS A 59 5.87 -35.90 -24.41
C HIS A 59 4.95 -36.59 -23.38
N CYS A 60 4.82 -37.91 -23.46
CA CYS A 60 4.03 -38.68 -22.49
C CYS A 60 4.94 -39.09 -21.33
N ASP A 61 5.15 -38.19 -20.36
CA ASP A 61 6.04 -38.40 -19.22
C ASP A 61 5.36 -39.15 -18.05
N ALA A 62 4.48 -40.09 -18.38
CA ALA A 62 3.50 -40.65 -17.45
C ALA A 62 3.85 -42.02 -16.81
N ASN A 63 5.08 -42.55 -16.89
CA ASN A 63 5.31 -43.95 -16.51
C ASN A 63 6.64 -44.33 -15.81
N GLY A 64 6.57 -45.38 -14.99
CA GLY A 64 7.73 -46.26 -14.73
C GLY A 64 8.35 -46.23 -13.33
N ILE A 65 7.58 -45.96 -12.27
CA ILE A 65 8.11 -46.15 -10.91
C ILE A 65 7.92 -47.61 -10.46
N ALA A 66 9.03 -48.27 -10.11
CA ALA A 66 8.94 -49.52 -9.37
C ALA A 66 8.31 -49.22 -7.99
N ASN A 67 7.20 -49.87 -7.66
CA ASN A 67 6.45 -49.74 -6.40
C ASN A 67 5.61 -48.44 -6.24
N SER A 68 4.91 -47.98 -7.27
CA SER A 68 3.94 -46.87 -7.19
C SER A 68 2.93 -47.05 -6.05
N ASP A 69 2.43 -48.28 -5.85
CA ASP A 69 1.51 -48.62 -4.76
C ASP A 69 2.12 -48.39 -3.37
N LYS A 70 3.41 -48.70 -3.19
CA LYS A 70 4.11 -48.44 -1.92
C LYS A 70 4.22 -46.94 -1.66
N ILE A 71 4.58 -46.16 -2.68
CA ILE A 71 4.68 -44.70 -2.57
C ILE A 71 3.31 -44.10 -2.24
N ARG A 72 2.25 -44.55 -2.91
CA ARG A 72 0.87 -44.16 -2.63
C ARG A 72 0.43 -44.55 -1.21
N ALA A 73 0.84 -45.71 -0.72
CA ALA A 73 0.55 -46.15 0.65
C ALA A 73 1.33 -45.30 1.67
N ASP A 74 2.60 -45.01 1.42
CA ASP A 74 3.47 -44.21 2.29
C ASP A 74 2.91 -42.77 2.46
N ILE A 75 2.51 -42.10 1.36
CA ILE A 75 1.92 -40.74 1.43
C ILE A 75 0.58 -40.70 2.17
N ARG A 76 -0.22 -41.77 2.06
CA ARG A 76 -1.52 -41.91 2.75
C ARG A 76 -1.39 -42.28 4.23
N ARG A 77 -0.36 -43.06 4.60
CA ARG A 77 -0.10 -43.50 5.98
C ARG A 77 0.68 -42.48 6.83
N GLY A 78 1.17 -41.39 6.23
CA GLY A 78 1.89 -40.32 6.94
C GLY A 78 1.14 -39.84 8.19
N PRO A 79 1.71 -39.96 9.42
CA PRO A 79 0.94 -39.75 10.66
C PRO A 79 0.52 -38.31 10.94
N THR A 80 1.18 -37.32 10.32
CA THR A 80 0.82 -35.89 10.39
C THR A 80 1.29 -35.14 9.13
N LYS A 81 0.84 -33.89 8.93
CA LYS A 81 1.28 -33.03 7.81
C LYS A 81 2.78 -32.76 7.86
N GLU A 82 3.33 -32.60 9.07
CA GLU A 82 4.73 -32.30 9.33
C GLU A 82 5.62 -33.49 8.94
N LEU A 83 5.27 -34.69 9.40
CA LEU A 83 6.01 -35.92 9.05
C LEU A 83 5.95 -36.22 7.55
N ARG A 84 4.82 -35.92 6.89
CA ARG A 84 4.71 -36.03 5.43
C ARG A 84 5.68 -35.08 4.74
N SER A 85 5.75 -33.81 5.16
CA SER A 85 6.67 -32.83 4.56
C SER A 85 8.15 -33.21 4.79
N GLU A 86 8.51 -33.73 5.96
CA GLU A 86 9.86 -34.26 6.23
C GLU A 86 10.22 -35.44 5.32
N MET A 87 9.30 -36.39 5.15
CA MET A 87 9.47 -37.52 4.24
C MET A 87 9.66 -37.06 2.79
N LEU A 88 8.85 -36.10 2.33
CA LEU A 88 8.95 -35.56 0.98
C LEU A 88 10.28 -34.84 0.74
N LYS A 89 10.78 -34.10 1.74
CA LYS A 89 12.11 -33.47 1.67
C LYS A 89 13.21 -34.51 1.46
N LEU A 90 13.17 -35.63 2.19
CA LEU A 90 14.14 -36.71 2.02
C LEU A 90 14.04 -37.34 0.61
N TRP A 91 12.83 -37.70 0.18
CA TRP A 91 12.59 -38.31 -1.14
C TRP A 91 13.06 -37.42 -2.28
N ARG A 92 12.88 -36.12 -2.12
CA ARG A 92 13.32 -35.10 -3.06
C ARG A 92 14.84 -35.07 -3.19
N GLN A 93 15.56 -35.10 -2.07
CA GLN A 93 17.03 -35.14 -2.07
C GLN A 93 17.59 -36.42 -2.71
N GLU A 94 16.93 -37.56 -2.47
CA GLU A 94 17.32 -38.86 -3.03
C GLU A 94 16.93 -39.02 -4.50
N GLY A 95 16.11 -38.12 -5.07
CA GLY A 95 15.56 -38.26 -6.41
C GLY A 95 14.60 -39.44 -6.54
N ARG A 96 13.92 -39.83 -5.45
CA ARG A 96 12.99 -40.98 -5.43
C ARG A 96 11.83 -40.81 -6.41
N ILE A 97 11.40 -39.58 -6.64
CA ILE A 97 10.46 -39.19 -7.70
C ILE A 97 11.22 -38.37 -8.75
N GLN A 98 11.03 -38.73 -10.01
CA GLN A 98 11.69 -38.23 -11.20
C GLN A 98 10.65 -37.68 -12.20
N CYS A 99 11.11 -36.91 -13.18
CA CYS A 99 10.28 -36.27 -14.19
C CYS A 99 9.38 -37.23 -14.99
N PHE A 100 9.79 -38.48 -15.20
CA PHE A 100 9.02 -39.47 -15.97
C PHE A 100 8.09 -40.35 -15.11
N ASN A 101 8.18 -40.32 -13.78
CA ASN A 101 7.55 -41.34 -12.92
C ASN A 101 6.69 -40.79 -11.78
N TRP A 102 6.22 -39.54 -11.93
CA TRP A 102 5.55 -38.77 -10.89
C TRP A 102 4.04 -39.03 -10.81
N LEU A 103 3.38 -39.24 -11.95
CA LEU A 103 1.92 -39.25 -12.07
C LEU A 103 1.26 -40.49 -11.43
N GLU A 104 1.83 -41.68 -11.66
CA GLU A 104 1.24 -42.97 -11.26
C GLU A 104 0.98 -43.08 -9.76
N SER A 105 1.84 -42.46 -8.94
CA SER A 105 1.72 -42.45 -7.48
C SER A 105 0.55 -41.60 -6.97
N LEU A 106 -0.02 -40.73 -7.81
CA LEU A 106 -1.17 -39.87 -7.51
C LEU A 106 -2.50 -40.43 -8.02
N MET A 107 -2.48 -41.50 -8.82
CA MET A 107 -3.67 -42.13 -9.38
C MET A 107 -4.08 -43.37 -8.57
N PRO A 108 -5.38 -43.72 -8.44
CA PRO A 108 -6.56 -43.04 -9.00
C PRO A 108 -7.10 -41.92 -8.10
N ALA A 109 -6.43 -41.66 -6.97
CA ALA A 109 -6.77 -40.56 -6.06
C ALA A 109 -5.49 -40.02 -5.41
N PRO A 110 -5.25 -38.70 -5.43
CA PRO A 110 -6.23 -37.64 -5.73
C PRO A 110 -6.55 -37.43 -7.22
N ILE A 111 -5.77 -37.98 -8.16
CA ILE A 111 -5.99 -37.82 -9.60
C ILE A 111 -6.77 -39.02 -10.15
N SER A 112 -8.01 -38.79 -10.58
CA SER A 112 -8.88 -39.87 -11.10
C SER A 112 -8.99 -39.93 -12.62
N GLU A 113 -8.60 -38.86 -13.30
CA GLU A 113 -8.62 -38.75 -14.76
C GLU A 113 -7.46 -37.84 -15.19
N VAL A 114 -6.81 -38.20 -16.30
CA VAL A 114 -5.73 -37.44 -16.91
C VAL A 114 -6.10 -37.16 -18.36
N ILE A 115 -6.10 -35.89 -18.72
CA ILE A 115 -6.26 -35.43 -20.09
C ILE A 115 -4.93 -34.82 -20.52
N TRP A 116 -4.23 -35.53 -21.40
CA TRP A 116 -3.00 -35.04 -22.01
C TRP A 116 -3.36 -34.20 -23.24
N VAL A 117 -2.96 -32.93 -23.19
CA VAL A 117 -3.00 -31.97 -24.29
C VAL A 117 -1.59 -31.87 -24.86
N PRO A 118 -1.27 -32.68 -25.88
CA PRO A 118 -0.01 -32.55 -26.59
C PRO A 118 0.09 -31.25 -27.39
N ALA A 119 1.32 -30.89 -27.79
CA ALA A 119 1.66 -29.64 -28.49
C ALA A 119 0.61 -29.19 -29.53
N LEU A 120 0.42 -27.86 -29.65
CA LEU A 120 -0.70 -27.10 -30.25
C LEU A 120 -1.44 -27.68 -31.48
N LYS A 121 -0.82 -28.51 -32.31
CA LYS A 121 -1.48 -29.20 -33.43
C LYS A 121 -0.97 -30.64 -33.59
N LEU A 122 -1.89 -31.59 -33.44
CA LEU A 122 -1.70 -32.97 -33.87
C LEU A 122 -2.82 -33.36 -34.81
N GLU A 123 -2.46 -34.10 -35.87
CA GLU A 123 -3.45 -34.69 -36.76
C GLU A 123 -4.25 -35.77 -36.00
N PRO A 124 -5.57 -35.93 -36.25
CA PRO A 124 -6.42 -36.86 -35.48
C PRO A 124 -5.91 -38.30 -35.41
N LEU A 125 -5.28 -38.80 -36.48
CA LEU A 125 -4.67 -40.13 -36.53
C LEU A 125 -3.44 -40.24 -35.63
N GLU A 126 -2.67 -39.17 -35.52
CA GLU A 126 -1.48 -39.12 -34.67
C GLU A 126 -1.88 -39.03 -33.20
N ALA A 127 -2.91 -38.25 -32.87
CA ALA A 127 -3.49 -38.20 -31.53
C ALA A 127 -4.01 -39.58 -31.08
N GLN A 128 -4.74 -40.31 -31.94
CA GLN A 128 -5.20 -41.67 -31.64
C GLN A 128 -4.04 -42.66 -31.46
N ARG A 129 -2.98 -42.54 -32.28
CA ARG A 129 -1.78 -43.36 -32.13
C ARG A 129 -1.10 -43.07 -30.79
N LEU A 130 -0.88 -41.80 -30.46
CA LEU A 130 -0.26 -41.39 -29.19
C LEU A 130 -1.10 -41.80 -27.99
N GLU A 131 -2.43 -41.72 -28.07
CA GLU A 131 -3.33 -42.24 -27.04
C GLU A 131 -3.16 -43.74 -26.86
N LYS A 132 -3.17 -44.50 -27.96
CA LYS A 132 -2.98 -45.95 -27.92
C LYS A 132 -1.62 -46.31 -27.34
N GLU A 133 -0.54 -45.70 -27.83
CA GLU A 133 0.81 -45.93 -27.32
C GLU A 133 0.89 -45.57 -25.84
N SER A 134 0.37 -44.41 -25.42
CA SER A 134 0.39 -44.00 -24.01
C SER A 134 -0.39 -44.96 -23.10
N ARG A 135 -1.58 -45.40 -23.55
CA ARG A 135 -2.42 -46.35 -22.81
C ARG A 135 -1.77 -47.73 -22.71
N GLU A 136 -1.16 -48.20 -23.80
CA GLU A 136 -0.37 -49.43 -23.81
C GLU A 136 0.84 -49.30 -22.88
N TYR A 137 1.58 -48.19 -22.92
CA TYR A 137 2.75 -47.95 -22.06
C TYR A 137 2.39 -47.80 -20.57
N LEU A 138 1.24 -47.19 -20.23
CA LEU A 138 0.77 -47.00 -18.84
C LEU A 138 0.44 -48.32 -18.14
N ASP A 139 -0.12 -49.28 -18.88
CA ASP A 139 -0.52 -50.58 -18.35
C ASP A 139 0.41 -51.72 -18.79
N ALA A 140 1.43 -51.48 -19.62
CA ALA A 140 2.36 -52.51 -20.11
C ALA A 140 3.06 -53.30 -19.00
N HIS A 141 3.22 -52.70 -17.82
CA HIS A 141 3.83 -53.35 -16.66
C HIS A 141 2.82 -54.05 -15.74
N GLU A 142 1.51 -53.92 -15.98
CA GLU A 142 0.45 -54.48 -15.12
C GLU A 142 0.45 -56.00 -15.10
N GLU A 143 0.75 -56.65 -16.23
CA GLU A 143 0.90 -58.11 -16.30
C GLU A 143 2.14 -58.60 -15.51
N ALA A 144 3.21 -57.80 -15.44
CA ALA A 144 4.47 -58.15 -14.78
C ALA A 144 4.50 -57.76 -13.29
N LEU A 145 3.81 -56.68 -12.93
CA LEU A 145 3.71 -56.09 -11.59
C LEU A 145 2.25 -55.59 -11.40
N PRO A 146 1.31 -56.47 -11.00
CA PRO A 146 -0.07 -56.10 -10.78
C PRO A 146 -0.22 -55.01 -9.72
N ARG A 147 -1.13 -54.07 -9.95
CA ARG A 147 -1.34 -52.90 -9.07
C ARG A 147 -2.61 -53.06 -8.25
N ASP A 148 -2.58 -52.61 -7.00
CA ASP A 148 -3.76 -52.57 -6.12
C ASP A 148 -4.87 -51.63 -6.68
N ALA A 149 -4.47 -50.63 -7.47
CA ALA A 149 -5.38 -49.67 -8.11
C ALA A 149 -6.07 -50.21 -9.38
N GLY A 150 -5.63 -51.35 -9.92
CA GLY A 150 -6.06 -51.86 -11.22
C GLY A 150 -5.49 -51.10 -12.42
N PRO A 151 -6.01 -51.36 -13.65
CA PRO A 151 -5.54 -50.72 -14.87
C PRO A 151 -5.89 -49.23 -14.92
N LEU A 152 -4.92 -48.39 -15.26
CA LEU A 152 -5.07 -46.93 -15.28
C LEU A 152 -5.33 -46.38 -16.69
N SER A 153 -5.12 -47.18 -17.74
CA SER A 153 -5.33 -46.75 -19.14
C SER A 153 -6.74 -46.26 -19.43
N SER A 154 -7.75 -46.69 -18.67
CA SER A 154 -9.14 -46.21 -18.81
C SER A 154 -9.35 -44.78 -18.29
N CYS A 155 -8.43 -44.28 -17.46
CA CYS A 155 -8.45 -42.95 -16.87
C CYS A 155 -7.61 -41.93 -17.66
N TYR A 156 -6.97 -42.33 -18.76
CA TYR A 156 -6.06 -41.50 -19.53
C TYR A 156 -6.62 -41.23 -20.94
N ARG A 157 -6.64 -39.96 -21.34
CA ARG A 157 -7.16 -39.49 -22.64
C ARG A 157 -6.17 -38.54 -23.28
N VAL A 158 -6.10 -38.53 -24.61
CA VAL A 158 -5.31 -37.57 -25.38
C VAL A 158 -6.24 -36.72 -26.23
N MET A 159 -6.06 -35.40 -26.19
CA MET A 159 -6.90 -34.46 -26.93
C MET A 159 -6.04 -33.33 -27.48
N ASP A 160 -6.22 -32.96 -28.75
CA ASP A 160 -5.67 -31.70 -29.22
C ASP A 160 -6.29 -30.50 -28.48
N LEU A 161 -5.60 -29.36 -28.48
CA LEU A 161 -6.03 -28.18 -27.73
C LEU A 161 -7.45 -27.73 -28.15
N ALA A 162 -7.79 -27.73 -29.43
CA ALA A 162 -9.09 -27.24 -29.89
C ALA A 162 -10.24 -28.14 -29.42
N ALA A 163 -10.06 -29.46 -29.48
CA ALA A 163 -11.00 -30.44 -28.95
C ALA A 163 -11.16 -30.29 -27.43
N PHE A 164 -10.04 -30.12 -26.72
CA PHE A 164 -10.03 -29.90 -25.27
C PHE A 164 -10.80 -28.64 -24.87
N LEU A 165 -10.55 -27.50 -25.54
CA LEU A 165 -11.22 -26.24 -25.24
C LEU A 165 -12.73 -26.32 -25.50
N LYS A 166 -13.13 -27.03 -26.56
CA LYS A 166 -14.53 -27.28 -26.85
C LYS A 166 -15.20 -28.09 -25.74
N GLU A 167 -14.59 -29.19 -25.31
CA GLU A 167 -15.16 -30.05 -24.27
C GLU A 167 -15.20 -29.34 -22.91
N SER A 168 -14.07 -28.77 -22.48
CA SER A 168 -13.91 -28.13 -21.17
C SER A 168 -14.84 -26.93 -20.94
N SER A 169 -15.25 -26.23 -22.01
CA SER A 169 -16.23 -25.14 -21.95
C SER A 169 -17.60 -25.56 -21.38
N THR A 170 -17.91 -26.86 -21.40
CA THR A 170 -19.19 -27.43 -20.94
C THR A 170 -19.13 -28.05 -19.55
N TRP A 171 -17.95 -28.10 -18.92
CA TRP A 171 -17.78 -28.78 -17.63
C TRP A 171 -18.54 -28.07 -16.49
N PRO A 172 -19.05 -28.83 -15.51
CA PRO A 172 -19.65 -28.26 -14.31
C PRO A 172 -18.58 -27.72 -13.35
N GLU A 173 -18.92 -26.71 -12.55
CA GLU A 173 -18.02 -26.15 -11.52
C GLU A 173 -17.62 -27.15 -10.43
N SER A 174 -18.44 -28.19 -10.22
CA SER A 174 -18.16 -29.27 -9.28
C SER A 174 -17.00 -30.18 -9.71
N ARG A 175 -16.61 -30.15 -10.99
CA ARG A 175 -15.45 -30.90 -11.49
C ARG A 175 -14.19 -30.15 -11.05
N ARG A 176 -13.37 -30.76 -10.18
CA ARG A 176 -12.10 -30.18 -9.73
C ARG A 176 -11.01 -30.42 -10.77
N VAL A 177 -10.31 -29.38 -11.19
CA VAL A 177 -9.31 -29.47 -12.26
C VAL A 177 -7.97 -28.93 -11.78
N VAL A 178 -6.91 -29.70 -12.01
CA VAL A 178 -5.51 -29.30 -11.83
C VAL A 178 -4.89 -29.20 -13.20
N SER A 179 -4.11 -28.14 -13.46
CA SER A 179 -3.39 -27.99 -14.72
C SER A 179 -1.89 -28.11 -14.47
N SER A 180 -1.20 -29.01 -15.17
CA SER A 180 0.26 -29.03 -15.22
C SER A 180 0.73 -28.61 -16.60
N ILE A 181 1.60 -27.63 -16.69
CA ILE A 181 2.15 -27.09 -17.94
C ILE A 181 3.65 -27.36 -17.98
N ASP A 182 4.09 -28.18 -18.91
CA ASP A 182 5.49 -28.27 -19.28
C ASP A 182 5.83 -27.14 -20.26
N LEU A 183 6.89 -26.39 -19.99
CA LEU A 183 7.37 -25.35 -20.90
C LEU A 183 7.98 -25.93 -22.19
N ASP A 184 8.37 -27.21 -22.21
CA ASP A 184 8.78 -27.92 -23.42
C ASP A 184 7.66 -28.04 -24.47
N PHE A 185 6.40 -27.85 -24.06
CA PHE A 185 5.24 -27.72 -24.94
C PHE A 185 5.47 -26.65 -26.01
N PHE A 186 6.27 -25.63 -25.69
CA PHE A 186 6.63 -24.53 -26.58
C PHE A 186 8.05 -24.63 -27.15
N ALA A 187 8.76 -25.74 -26.94
CA ALA A 187 10.17 -25.86 -27.33
C ALA A 187 10.41 -25.66 -28.84
N LYS A 188 9.42 -26.03 -29.67
CA LYS A 188 9.45 -25.90 -31.14
C LYS A 188 8.86 -24.60 -31.66
N THR A 189 8.26 -23.79 -30.80
CA THR A 189 7.66 -22.51 -31.17
C THR A 189 8.75 -21.49 -31.50
N SER A 190 8.55 -20.72 -32.57
CA SER A 190 9.49 -19.68 -32.98
C SER A 190 9.45 -18.47 -32.05
N ASP A 191 10.58 -17.77 -31.92
CA ASP A 191 10.75 -16.68 -30.95
C ASP A 191 9.77 -15.50 -31.11
N ASP A 192 9.22 -15.32 -32.31
CA ASP A 192 8.23 -14.30 -32.69
C ASP A 192 6.79 -14.66 -32.28
N LEU A 193 6.45 -15.96 -32.21
CA LEU A 193 5.13 -16.44 -31.80
C LEU A 193 5.07 -16.85 -30.32
N LEU A 194 6.23 -17.11 -29.71
CA LEU A 194 6.36 -17.69 -28.37
C LEU A 194 5.51 -16.99 -27.30
N ALA A 195 5.60 -15.66 -27.21
CA ALA A 195 4.83 -14.91 -26.21
C ALA A 195 3.31 -15.02 -26.40
N ALA A 196 2.85 -15.06 -27.66
CA ALA A 196 1.43 -15.16 -27.98
C ALA A 196 0.87 -16.57 -27.67
N GLU A 197 1.63 -17.63 -27.98
CA GLU A 197 1.23 -19.01 -27.70
C GLU A 197 1.22 -19.32 -26.19
N VAL A 198 2.23 -18.87 -25.44
CA VAL A 198 2.24 -19.00 -23.97
C VAL A 198 1.03 -18.30 -23.38
N GLU A 199 0.77 -17.06 -23.80
CA GLU A 199 -0.38 -16.29 -23.36
C GLU A 199 -1.72 -16.98 -23.70
N GLU A 200 -1.85 -17.60 -24.87
CA GLU A 200 -3.05 -18.34 -25.28
C GLU A 200 -3.31 -19.56 -24.39
N VAL A 201 -2.29 -20.39 -24.16
CA VAL A 201 -2.40 -21.62 -23.35
C VAL A 201 -2.75 -21.28 -21.90
N PHE A 202 -2.00 -20.37 -21.25
CA PHE A 202 -2.29 -19.95 -19.88
C PHE A 202 -3.67 -19.28 -19.78
N SER A 203 -4.02 -18.41 -20.74
CA SER A 203 -5.36 -17.83 -20.80
C SER A 203 -6.44 -18.87 -20.98
N SER A 204 -6.16 -20.06 -21.52
CA SER A 204 -7.13 -21.14 -21.66
C SER A 204 -7.29 -21.93 -20.37
N VAL A 205 -6.19 -22.20 -19.66
CA VAL A 205 -6.18 -22.84 -18.34
C VAL A 205 -7.00 -22.04 -17.33
N LEU A 206 -6.86 -20.71 -17.33
CA LEU A 206 -7.57 -19.81 -16.42
C LEU A 206 -9.09 -19.78 -16.63
N ARG A 207 -9.61 -20.31 -17.75
CA ARG A 207 -11.06 -20.40 -18.06
C ARG A 207 -11.69 -21.69 -17.56
N LEU A 208 -10.89 -22.64 -17.09
CA LEU A 208 -11.39 -23.91 -16.59
C LEU A 208 -12.22 -23.67 -15.33
N ARG A 209 -13.54 -23.87 -15.42
CA ARG A 209 -14.53 -23.64 -14.34
C ARG A 209 -14.14 -24.32 -13.02
N GLY A 210 -13.50 -25.48 -13.13
CA GLY A 210 -13.06 -26.32 -12.05
C GLY A 210 -11.67 -26.05 -11.46
N LEU A 211 -10.92 -25.10 -12.01
CA LEU A 211 -9.48 -24.95 -11.72
C LEU A 211 -9.20 -24.72 -10.24
N VAL A 212 -8.38 -25.59 -9.64
CA VAL A 212 -7.97 -25.48 -8.23
C VAL A 212 -6.47 -25.26 -8.04
N ASP A 213 -5.62 -25.62 -9.02
CA ASP A 213 -4.16 -25.56 -8.89
C ASP A 213 -3.50 -25.52 -10.28
N ILE A 214 -2.36 -24.84 -10.39
CA ILE A 214 -1.48 -24.83 -11.57
C ILE A 214 -0.06 -25.23 -11.15
N SER A 215 0.51 -26.22 -11.82
CA SER A 215 1.96 -26.49 -11.79
C SER A 215 2.60 -26.17 -13.13
N VAL A 216 3.82 -25.63 -13.10
CA VAL A 216 4.64 -25.34 -14.29
C VAL A 216 6.00 -26.00 -14.11
N ALA A 217 6.39 -26.85 -15.06
CA ALA A 217 7.70 -27.46 -15.14
C ALA A 217 8.52 -26.78 -16.24
N ILE A 218 9.73 -26.32 -15.92
CA ILE A 218 10.62 -25.67 -16.91
C ILE A 218 11.16 -26.71 -17.91
N SER A 219 11.44 -27.93 -17.44
CA SER A 219 11.92 -29.08 -18.23
C SER A 219 13.10 -28.74 -19.12
N SER A 220 14.08 -28.02 -18.56
CA SER A 220 15.26 -27.54 -19.29
C SER A 220 16.00 -28.59 -20.12
N PRO A 221 16.11 -29.89 -19.76
CA PRO A 221 16.72 -30.88 -20.64
C PRO A 221 16.12 -30.95 -22.04
N TYR A 222 14.82 -30.69 -22.18
CA TYR A 222 14.08 -30.75 -23.45
C TYR A 222 14.07 -29.43 -24.22
N LEU A 223 14.63 -28.36 -23.64
CA LEU A 223 14.76 -27.06 -24.28
C LEU A 223 16.06 -26.96 -25.08
N ARG A 224 16.11 -26.01 -26.02
CA ARG A 224 17.24 -25.80 -26.93
C ARG A 224 18.52 -25.39 -26.19
N ASP A 225 18.37 -24.47 -25.25
CA ASP A 225 19.46 -23.84 -24.52
C ASP A 225 18.93 -23.11 -23.26
N ALA A 226 19.85 -22.63 -22.42
CA ALA A 226 19.49 -21.90 -21.19
C ALA A 226 18.75 -20.57 -21.45
N THR A 227 18.96 -19.95 -22.63
CA THR A 227 18.28 -18.71 -23.01
C THR A 227 16.80 -18.97 -23.28
N GLN A 228 16.46 -20.08 -23.95
CA GLN A 228 15.06 -20.48 -24.16
C GLN A 228 14.38 -20.82 -22.82
N ALA A 229 15.08 -21.53 -21.92
CA ALA A 229 14.58 -21.84 -20.57
C ALA A 229 14.25 -20.57 -19.78
N GLU A 230 15.15 -19.60 -19.77
CA GLU A 230 14.93 -18.31 -19.12
C GLU A 230 13.77 -17.52 -19.74
N LYS A 231 13.69 -17.46 -21.07
CA LYS A 231 12.64 -16.73 -21.78
C LYS A 231 11.24 -17.33 -21.51
N LEU A 232 11.11 -18.64 -21.57
CA LEU A 232 9.86 -19.34 -21.26
C LEU A 232 9.48 -19.16 -19.78
N THR A 233 10.45 -19.28 -18.88
CA THR A 233 10.22 -19.05 -17.44
C THR A 233 9.74 -17.62 -17.19
N THR A 234 10.36 -16.63 -17.84
CA THR A 234 9.98 -15.22 -17.74
C THR A 234 8.54 -14.99 -18.23
N LEU A 235 8.16 -15.56 -19.38
CA LEU A 235 6.80 -15.45 -19.93
C LEU A 235 5.76 -16.14 -19.05
N ALA A 236 6.06 -17.34 -18.52
CA ALA A 236 5.17 -18.07 -17.64
C ALA A 236 4.94 -17.30 -16.34
N LEU A 237 6.02 -16.84 -15.69
CA LEU A 237 5.98 -16.03 -14.47
C LEU A 237 5.22 -14.70 -14.67
N ASP A 238 5.48 -13.98 -15.76
CA ASP A 238 4.78 -12.75 -16.13
C ASP A 238 3.27 -12.98 -16.30
N THR A 239 2.89 -14.14 -16.86
CA THR A 239 1.48 -14.48 -17.04
C THR A 239 0.79 -14.81 -15.72
N VAL A 240 1.41 -15.63 -14.87
CA VAL A 240 0.80 -16.01 -13.58
C VAL A 240 0.76 -14.86 -12.58
N TRP A 241 1.74 -13.95 -12.60
CA TRP A 241 1.72 -12.75 -11.75
C TRP A 241 0.72 -11.68 -12.21
N ARG A 242 0.25 -11.72 -13.46
CA ARG A 242 -0.86 -10.89 -13.96
C ARG A 242 -2.24 -11.41 -13.53
N VAL A 243 -2.31 -12.59 -12.91
CA VAL A 243 -3.54 -13.13 -12.32
C VAL A 243 -3.74 -12.56 -10.91
N ALA A 244 -4.84 -11.84 -10.71
CA ALA A 244 -5.20 -11.34 -9.39
C ALA A 244 -5.38 -12.50 -8.39
N GLN A 245 -4.80 -12.37 -7.20
CA GLN A 245 -4.82 -13.36 -6.12
C GLN A 245 -4.08 -14.68 -6.39
N ALA A 246 -3.28 -14.78 -7.46
CA ALA A 246 -2.39 -15.93 -7.61
C ALA A 246 -1.34 -15.96 -6.49
N ARG A 247 -1.15 -17.13 -5.88
CA ARG A 247 -0.05 -17.40 -4.96
C ARG A 247 1.00 -18.20 -5.71
N VAL A 248 2.00 -17.49 -6.22
CA VAL A 248 3.10 -18.08 -6.98
C VAL A 248 4.21 -18.52 -6.02
N GLN A 249 4.51 -19.82 -6.04
CA GLN A 249 5.67 -20.43 -5.45
C GLN A 249 6.61 -20.83 -6.60
N PHE A 250 7.77 -20.17 -6.67
CA PHE A 250 8.79 -20.38 -7.68
C PHE A 250 10.04 -20.93 -7.00
N GLU A 251 10.44 -22.15 -7.34
CA GLU A 251 11.52 -22.89 -6.68
C GLU A 251 12.73 -23.12 -7.60
N PRO A 252 13.48 -22.05 -7.96
CA PRO A 252 14.62 -22.14 -8.89
C PRO A 252 15.83 -22.87 -8.31
N PHE A 253 15.88 -23.06 -6.99
CA PHE A 253 17.03 -23.69 -6.29
C PHE A 253 16.72 -25.07 -5.75
N ALA A 254 15.49 -25.55 -5.91
CA ALA A 254 15.13 -26.84 -5.38
C ALA A 254 15.85 -27.96 -6.14
N ARG A 255 16.44 -28.90 -5.39
CA ARG A 255 17.20 -30.02 -5.95
C ARG A 255 16.35 -31.29 -5.90
N THR A 256 16.10 -31.89 -7.05
CA THR A 256 15.32 -33.12 -7.25
C THR A 256 16.21 -34.27 -7.71
N GLY A 257 17.24 -34.61 -6.92
CA GLY A 257 18.25 -35.61 -7.30
C GLY A 257 18.88 -35.37 -8.68
N PRO A 258 19.64 -36.34 -9.23
CA PRO A 258 20.06 -36.30 -10.63
C PRO A 258 18.85 -36.53 -11.56
N ASP A 259 18.76 -35.77 -12.65
CA ASP A 259 17.74 -35.95 -13.68
C ASP A 259 18.05 -37.18 -14.52
N HIS A 260 17.15 -38.15 -14.50
CA HIS A 260 17.29 -39.41 -15.22
C HIS A 260 16.38 -39.54 -16.45
N SER A 261 15.83 -38.43 -16.96
CA SER A 261 15.07 -38.38 -18.21
C SER A 261 15.87 -38.94 -19.38
N LEU A 262 15.14 -39.39 -20.41
CA LEU A 262 15.74 -39.85 -21.66
C LEU A 262 16.63 -38.77 -22.29
N MET A 263 16.19 -37.51 -22.24
CA MET A 263 16.94 -36.40 -22.81
C MET A 263 18.19 -36.05 -21.99
N ALA A 264 18.10 -36.01 -20.66
CA ALA A 264 19.28 -35.81 -19.80
C ALA A 264 20.35 -36.88 -20.08
N ARG A 265 19.96 -38.16 -20.09
CA ARG A 265 20.88 -39.28 -20.41
C ARG A 265 21.45 -39.18 -21.83
N LEU A 266 20.67 -38.72 -22.81
CA LEU A 266 21.14 -38.52 -24.18
C LEU A 266 22.21 -37.43 -24.24
N LEU A 267 21.98 -36.30 -23.59
CA LEU A 267 22.92 -35.18 -23.52
C LEU A 267 24.22 -35.58 -22.80
N GLU A 268 24.11 -36.30 -21.68
CA GLU A 268 25.25 -36.86 -20.96
C GLU A 268 26.09 -37.80 -21.85
N ARG A 269 25.44 -38.73 -22.57
CA ARG A 269 26.12 -39.64 -23.52
C ARG A 269 26.80 -38.88 -24.66
N GLN A 270 26.25 -37.74 -25.05
CA GLN A 270 26.85 -36.84 -26.05
C GLN A 270 27.91 -35.89 -25.46
N ALA A 271 28.21 -35.99 -24.16
CA ALA A 271 29.07 -35.06 -23.42
C ALA A 271 28.63 -33.58 -23.59
N LYS A 272 27.33 -33.34 -23.77
CA LYS A 272 26.72 -32.02 -23.85
C LYS A 272 26.25 -31.58 -22.47
N ARG A 273 26.35 -30.28 -22.20
CA ARG A 273 25.80 -29.69 -20.99
C ARG A 273 24.28 -29.66 -21.06
N ILE A 274 23.61 -30.13 -20.02
CA ILE A 274 22.16 -30.03 -19.87
C ILE A 274 21.80 -28.55 -19.70
N PRO A 275 20.87 -27.99 -20.50
CA PRO A 275 20.35 -26.65 -20.26
C PRO A 275 19.76 -26.58 -18.84
N ALA A 276 19.95 -25.45 -18.16
CA ALA A 276 19.39 -25.24 -16.83
C ALA A 276 19.21 -23.74 -16.59
N LEU A 277 18.16 -23.37 -15.86
CA LEU A 277 17.96 -22.01 -15.42
C LEU A 277 19.06 -21.62 -14.41
N ASP A 278 19.80 -20.54 -14.69
CA ASP A 278 20.85 -20.02 -13.82
C ASP A 278 20.52 -18.58 -13.44
N LEU A 279 19.84 -18.39 -12.31
CA LEU A 279 19.44 -17.05 -11.86
C LEU A 279 20.62 -16.11 -11.63
N THR A 280 21.83 -16.61 -11.37
CA THR A 280 23.01 -15.73 -11.24
C THR A 280 23.36 -15.00 -12.54
N LYS A 281 22.82 -15.48 -13.67
CA LYS A 281 22.99 -14.91 -15.01
C LYS A 281 21.68 -14.41 -15.62
N ALA A 282 20.60 -14.36 -14.83
CA ALA A 282 19.28 -13.94 -15.29
C ALA A 282 19.37 -12.65 -16.13
N ALA A 283 18.69 -12.56 -17.27
CA ALA A 283 18.59 -11.29 -18.00
C ALA A 283 17.87 -10.22 -17.17
N PRO A 284 18.08 -8.93 -17.46
CA PRO A 284 17.44 -7.84 -16.72
C PRO A 284 15.89 -7.92 -16.69
N GLU A 285 15.27 -8.50 -17.71
CA GLU A 285 13.82 -8.66 -17.77
C GLU A 285 13.33 -9.57 -16.63
N LEU A 286 13.94 -10.75 -16.49
CA LEU A 286 13.62 -11.68 -15.41
C LEU A 286 13.98 -11.07 -14.05
N ARG A 287 15.14 -10.41 -13.91
CA ARG A 287 15.54 -9.76 -12.65
C ARG A 287 14.51 -8.73 -12.20
N THR A 288 14.10 -7.84 -13.10
CA THR A 288 13.11 -6.80 -12.77
C THR A 288 11.74 -7.38 -12.48
N LEU A 289 11.33 -8.44 -13.20
CA LEU A 289 10.09 -9.16 -12.90
C LEU A 289 10.14 -9.78 -11.49
N LEU A 290 11.23 -10.47 -11.13
CA LEU A 290 11.42 -11.03 -9.79
C LEU A 290 11.42 -9.92 -8.73
N LEU A 291 12.19 -8.85 -8.90
CA LEU A 291 12.21 -7.71 -7.97
C LEU A 291 10.81 -7.10 -7.76
N ASN A 292 9.98 -7.05 -8.80
CA ASN A 292 8.65 -6.44 -8.74
C ASN A 292 7.61 -7.32 -8.02
N HIS A 293 7.78 -8.64 -8.03
CA HIS A 293 6.75 -9.59 -7.59
C HIS A 293 7.17 -10.51 -6.43
N TRP A 294 8.47 -10.59 -6.12
CA TRP A 294 9.00 -11.51 -5.12
C TRP A 294 8.49 -11.23 -3.71
N GLN A 295 8.16 -12.29 -2.99
CA GLN A 295 7.75 -12.26 -1.59
C GLN A 295 8.52 -13.31 -0.78
N PRO A 296 8.62 -13.15 0.56
CA PRO A 296 9.24 -14.13 1.46
C PRO A 296 8.81 -15.59 1.25
N GLN A 297 7.56 -15.81 0.86
CA GLN A 297 6.97 -17.13 0.61
C GLN A 297 7.00 -17.57 -0.86
N THR A 298 7.59 -16.77 -1.76
CA THR A 298 7.74 -17.12 -3.18
C THR A 298 8.70 -18.29 -3.35
N CYS A 299 9.71 -18.43 -2.50
CA CYS A 299 10.68 -19.51 -2.57
C CYS A 299 10.92 -20.09 -1.18
N ALA A 300 10.79 -21.41 -1.05
CA ALA A 300 11.05 -22.13 0.18
C ALA A 300 12.48 -22.67 0.25
N PHE A 301 13.08 -23.03 -0.89
CA PHE A 301 14.40 -23.66 -0.94
C PHE A 301 15.53 -22.66 -1.19
N ASP A 302 16.59 -22.75 -0.38
CA ASP A 302 17.77 -21.87 -0.51
C ASP A 302 17.40 -20.38 -0.48
N ARG A 303 16.44 -20.02 0.39
CA ARG A 303 15.85 -18.68 0.47
C ARG A 303 16.88 -17.58 0.72
N GLU A 304 17.90 -17.85 1.53
CA GLU A 304 19.01 -16.92 1.77
C GLU A 304 19.71 -16.53 0.45
N LYS A 305 20.03 -17.53 -0.40
CA LYS A 305 20.62 -17.29 -1.71
C LYS A 305 19.70 -16.48 -2.64
N ALA A 306 18.39 -16.69 -2.54
CA ALA A 306 17.42 -15.91 -3.30
C ALA A 306 17.39 -14.44 -2.82
N GLU A 307 17.40 -14.23 -1.50
CA GLU A 307 17.43 -12.91 -0.88
C GLU A 307 18.72 -12.16 -1.23
N ASP A 308 19.87 -12.83 -1.21
CA ASP A 308 21.17 -12.26 -1.63
C ASP A 308 21.14 -11.78 -3.09
N LEU A 309 20.55 -12.57 -4.00
CA LEU A 309 20.43 -12.20 -5.41
C LEU A 309 19.52 -10.98 -5.60
N LEU A 310 18.38 -10.94 -4.89
CA LEU A 310 17.45 -9.81 -4.95
C LEU A 310 18.07 -8.54 -4.37
N GLU A 311 18.79 -8.64 -3.26
CA GLU A 311 19.52 -7.51 -2.68
C GLU A 311 20.55 -6.99 -3.68
N ALA A 312 21.37 -7.88 -4.24
CA ALA A 312 22.35 -7.51 -5.26
C ALA A 312 21.70 -6.81 -6.46
N TRP A 313 20.61 -7.35 -7.02
CA TRP A 313 19.91 -6.73 -8.14
C TRP A 313 19.24 -5.40 -7.78
N SER A 314 18.75 -5.25 -6.55
CA SER A 314 18.09 -4.00 -6.09
C SER A 314 19.04 -2.79 -6.04
N THR A 315 20.35 -3.05 -5.99
CA THR A 315 21.39 -2.02 -6.02
C THR A 315 21.80 -1.58 -7.44
N ASP A 316 21.25 -2.20 -8.49
CA ASP A 316 21.53 -1.82 -9.86
C ASP A 316 21.10 -0.36 -10.10
N PRO A 317 22.06 0.54 -10.44
CA PRO A 317 21.79 1.96 -10.60
C PRO A 317 20.90 2.29 -11.80
N PHE A 318 20.70 1.34 -12.73
CA PHE A 318 19.88 1.53 -13.92
C PHE A 318 18.43 1.05 -13.73
N LEU A 319 18.05 0.50 -12.58
CA LEU A 319 16.67 0.06 -12.33
C LEU A 319 15.66 1.20 -12.59
N PRO A 320 14.85 1.11 -13.66
CA PRO A 320 13.95 2.19 -14.02
C PRO A 320 12.80 2.24 -13.02
N LYS A 321 12.56 3.43 -12.46
CA LYS A 321 11.42 3.69 -11.57
C LYS A 321 10.45 4.63 -12.25
N LEU A 322 9.16 4.34 -12.14
CA LEU A 322 8.12 5.22 -12.64
C LEU A 322 7.88 6.33 -11.60
N LYS A 323 8.12 7.58 -11.97
CA LYS A 323 7.77 8.77 -11.18
C LYS A 323 6.47 9.37 -11.71
N VAL A 324 5.52 9.58 -10.80
CA VAL A 324 4.27 10.30 -11.04
C VAL A 324 4.36 11.68 -10.37
N SER A 325 3.94 12.73 -11.07
CA SER A 325 3.81 14.09 -10.50
C SER A 325 2.54 14.78 -10.99
N GLY A 326 2.12 15.86 -10.34
CA GLY A 326 0.89 16.59 -10.65
C GLY A 326 -0.40 15.99 -10.06
N GLY A 327 -0.29 14.84 -9.38
CA GLY A 327 -1.39 14.19 -8.64
C GLY A 327 -1.18 14.18 -7.13
N ARG A 328 -2.26 13.88 -6.39
CA ARG A 328 -2.18 13.63 -4.94
C ARG A 328 -1.79 12.17 -4.71
N ARG A 329 -0.62 11.95 -4.10
CA ARG A 329 -0.25 10.62 -3.59
C ARG A 329 -1.09 10.32 -2.35
N ARG A 330 -1.77 9.18 -2.36
CA ARG A 330 -2.63 8.72 -1.27
C ARG A 330 -1.81 7.96 -0.21
N PRO A 331 -2.33 7.79 1.02
CA PRO A 331 -1.69 6.97 2.05
C PRO A 331 -1.44 5.53 1.61
N ASP A 332 -2.25 5.02 0.68
CA ASP A 332 -2.08 3.72 0.05
C ASP A 332 -1.06 3.70 -1.10
N GLN A 333 -0.30 4.79 -1.25
CA GLN A 333 0.70 5.02 -2.27
C GLN A 333 0.18 4.95 -3.72
N THR A 334 -1.14 4.90 -3.93
CA THR A 334 -1.74 5.15 -5.24
C THR A 334 -1.73 6.64 -5.55
N TRP A 335 -1.95 6.99 -6.83
CA TRP A 335 -1.96 8.36 -7.29
C TRP A 335 -3.34 8.76 -7.79
N SER A 336 -3.92 9.82 -7.22
CA SER A 336 -5.14 10.39 -7.77
C SER A 336 -4.86 11.56 -8.71
N ALA A 337 -5.43 11.49 -9.91
CA ALA A 337 -5.48 12.61 -10.85
C ALA A 337 -6.50 13.66 -10.36
N PRO A 338 -6.15 14.96 -10.28
CA PRO A 338 -7.14 16.01 -10.03
C PRO A 338 -8.12 16.10 -11.21
N ALA A 339 -9.38 16.49 -10.96
CA ALA A 339 -10.42 16.52 -11.98
C ALA A 339 -10.11 17.45 -13.18
N ASP A 340 -9.36 18.52 -12.93
CA ASP A 340 -8.86 19.49 -13.90
C ASP A 340 -7.33 19.46 -14.05
N GLY A 341 -6.65 18.59 -13.29
CA GLY A 341 -5.20 18.52 -13.23
C GLY A 341 -4.58 17.59 -14.28
N LYS A 342 -3.27 17.73 -14.45
CA LYS A 342 -2.46 16.87 -15.33
C LYS A 342 -1.56 15.98 -14.49
N LEU A 343 -1.48 14.71 -14.84
CA LEU A 343 -0.44 13.82 -14.32
C LEU A 343 0.75 13.82 -15.28
N THR A 344 1.96 13.80 -14.75
CA THR A 344 3.17 13.55 -15.54
C THR A 344 3.74 12.19 -15.14
N LEU A 345 3.94 11.31 -16.12
CA LEU A 345 4.59 10.01 -15.93
C LEU A 345 5.95 10.03 -16.62
N ARG A 346 7.00 9.74 -15.87
CA ARG A 346 8.38 9.71 -16.35
C ARG A 346 9.16 8.55 -15.73
N ILE A 347 10.20 8.11 -16.42
CA ILE A 347 11.15 7.13 -15.90
C ILE A 347 12.29 7.87 -15.18
N ASP A 348 12.72 7.31 -14.06
CA ASP A 348 13.84 7.78 -13.24
C ASP A 348 14.80 6.63 -12.92
N PRO A 349 16.10 6.73 -13.26
CA PRO A 349 16.72 7.84 -14.00
C PRO A 349 16.20 7.98 -15.43
N GLU A 350 16.40 9.14 -16.05
CA GLU A 350 15.93 9.39 -17.42
C GLU A 350 16.53 8.37 -18.41
N PRO A 351 15.73 7.73 -19.28
CA PRO A 351 16.16 6.58 -20.08
C PRO A 351 16.82 7.05 -21.39
N VAL A 352 17.93 7.80 -21.28
CA VAL A 352 18.65 8.38 -22.42
C VAL A 352 19.13 7.29 -23.37
N GLY A 353 18.86 7.46 -24.67
CA GLY A 353 19.26 6.50 -25.72
C GLY A 353 18.49 5.17 -25.70
N SER A 354 17.47 5.03 -24.86
CA SER A 354 16.68 3.81 -24.70
C SER A 354 15.33 3.93 -25.41
N ARG A 355 14.79 2.82 -25.92
CA ARG A 355 13.40 2.76 -26.40
C ARG A 355 12.52 2.40 -25.21
N VAL A 356 11.45 3.16 -24.96
CA VAL A 356 10.52 2.87 -23.85
C VAL A 356 9.13 2.56 -24.39
N ARG A 357 8.51 1.50 -23.89
CA ARG A 357 7.12 1.14 -24.15
C ARG A 357 6.31 1.26 -22.87
N TRP A 358 5.20 1.97 -22.95
CA TRP A 358 4.29 2.19 -21.83
C TRP A 358 3.10 1.26 -21.96
N TYR A 359 2.75 0.56 -20.90
CA TYR A 359 1.67 -0.42 -20.90
C TYR A 359 0.64 -0.09 -19.83
N ALA A 360 -0.63 -0.28 -20.18
CA ALA A 360 -1.72 -0.38 -19.25
C ALA A 360 -1.98 -1.86 -18.97
N LEU A 361 -2.07 -2.25 -17.69
CA LEU A 361 -2.57 -3.56 -17.33
C LEU A 361 -4.10 -3.51 -17.32
N ARG A 362 -4.70 -4.05 -18.37
CA ARG A 362 -6.15 -4.08 -18.56
C ARG A 362 -6.65 -5.48 -18.32
N ALA A 363 -7.83 -5.65 -17.75
CA ALA A 363 -8.47 -6.96 -17.76
C ALA A 363 -8.73 -7.37 -19.22
N LYS A 364 -8.01 -8.40 -19.71
CA LYS A 364 -8.11 -8.95 -21.09
C LYS A 364 -9.50 -9.47 -21.38
N GLY A 365 -10.11 -9.99 -20.33
CA GLY A 365 -11.44 -10.52 -20.30
C GLY A 365 -11.83 -10.61 -18.84
N ALA A 366 -13.01 -10.13 -18.59
CA ALA A 366 -13.85 -10.62 -17.55
C ALA A 366 -14.56 -11.83 -18.17
N GLU A 367 -14.24 -13.09 -17.84
CA GLU A 367 -15.16 -14.20 -18.15
C GLU A 367 -16.39 -14.15 -17.22
N TYR A 368 -17.05 -12.99 -17.21
CA TYR A 368 -18.31 -12.72 -16.55
C TYR A 368 -19.35 -12.77 -17.67
N ARG A 369 -20.31 -13.71 -17.59
CA ARG A 369 -21.64 -13.37 -18.10
C ARG A 369 -22.20 -12.37 -17.10
N ILE A 370 -22.23 -11.09 -17.44
CA ILE A 370 -23.18 -10.17 -16.81
C ILE A 370 -24.51 -10.46 -17.49
N GLY A 371 -25.28 -11.38 -16.92
CA GLY A 371 -26.70 -11.50 -17.23
C GLY A 371 -27.47 -10.27 -16.72
N ALA A 372 -28.71 -10.11 -17.16
CA ALA A 372 -29.60 -9.01 -16.77
C ALA A 372 -29.94 -8.96 -15.25
N ASP A 373 -29.56 -10.01 -14.50
CA ASP A 373 -29.73 -10.10 -13.06
C ASP A 373 -28.42 -9.70 -12.36
N PHE A 374 -28.41 -8.51 -11.75
CA PHE A 374 -27.29 -7.91 -11.02
C PHE A 374 -26.89 -8.64 -9.71
N GLY A 375 -27.12 -9.96 -9.60
CA GLY A 375 -26.82 -10.79 -8.43
C GLY A 375 -25.45 -11.46 -8.49
N PHE A 376 -24.55 -11.12 -7.57
CA PHE A 376 -23.14 -11.57 -7.56
C PHE A 376 -22.87 -12.97 -6.98
N SER A 377 -23.87 -13.85 -6.80
CA SER A 377 -23.67 -15.12 -6.10
C SER A 377 -23.53 -16.38 -6.97
N SER A 378 -23.80 -16.34 -8.27
CA SER A 378 -23.67 -17.54 -9.13
C SER A 378 -22.92 -17.34 -10.45
N GLN A 379 -22.40 -16.13 -10.75
CA GLN A 379 -21.73 -15.81 -12.03
C GLN A 379 -20.51 -14.85 -11.88
N ALA A 380 -20.03 -14.61 -10.66
CA ALA A 380 -18.82 -13.82 -10.43
C ALA A 380 -17.57 -14.69 -10.62
N PRO A 381 -16.60 -14.30 -11.45
CA PRO A 381 -15.45 -15.11 -11.78
C PRO A 381 -14.54 -15.27 -10.59
N ARG A 382 -13.75 -16.33 -10.73
CA ARG A 382 -12.91 -16.85 -9.68
C ARG A 382 -11.61 -16.05 -9.55
N TRP A 383 -11.06 -15.58 -10.68
CA TRP A 383 -9.78 -14.84 -10.79
C TRP A 383 -9.86 -13.81 -11.93
N ILE A 384 -9.04 -12.75 -11.89
CA ILE A 384 -8.96 -11.73 -12.96
C ILE A 384 -7.57 -11.78 -13.60
N HIS A 385 -7.50 -12.06 -14.91
CA HIS A 385 -6.26 -12.05 -15.68
C HIS A 385 -6.12 -10.74 -16.47
N HIS A 386 -4.97 -10.10 -16.34
CA HIS A 386 -4.67 -8.84 -17.02
C HIS A 386 -3.82 -9.06 -18.26
N GLU A 387 -4.18 -8.41 -19.37
CA GLU A 387 -3.29 -8.22 -20.50
C GLU A 387 -2.50 -6.92 -20.38
N ARG A 388 -1.30 -6.94 -20.95
CA ARG A 388 -0.49 -5.75 -21.19
C ARG A 388 -0.96 -5.11 -22.50
N VAL A 389 -1.57 -3.94 -22.42
CA VAL A 389 -1.99 -3.17 -23.60
C VAL A 389 -1.03 -2.00 -23.80
N LEU A 390 -0.38 -1.94 -24.97
CA LEU A 390 0.54 -0.87 -25.31
C LEU A 390 -0.20 0.48 -25.38
N MET A 391 0.24 1.44 -24.58
CA MET A 391 -0.32 2.79 -24.51
C MET A 391 0.39 3.78 -25.43
N ALA A 392 1.72 3.73 -25.42
CA ALA A 392 2.59 4.63 -26.15
C ALA A 392 4.01 4.06 -26.24
N GLU A 393 4.76 4.53 -27.23
CA GLU A 393 6.22 4.35 -27.30
C GLU A 393 6.90 5.72 -27.22
N GLY A 394 7.99 5.82 -26.46
CA GLY A 394 8.77 7.05 -26.30
C GLY A 394 9.34 7.21 -24.89
N PRO A 395 10.48 7.91 -24.72
CA PRO A 395 11.23 8.00 -23.46
C PRO A 395 10.45 8.69 -22.33
N VAL A 396 9.44 9.48 -22.68
CA VAL A 396 8.58 10.21 -21.75
C VAL A 396 7.14 10.02 -22.20
N MET A 397 6.27 9.56 -21.30
CA MET A 397 4.83 9.49 -21.58
C MET A 397 4.21 10.89 -21.65
N GLY A 398 4.79 11.85 -20.92
CA GLY A 398 4.47 13.27 -20.97
C GLY A 398 3.43 13.67 -19.94
N GLU A 399 2.83 14.85 -20.18
CA GLU A 399 1.64 15.30 -19.45
C GLU A 399 0.40 14.58 -19.98
N LEU A 400 -0.26 13.85 -19.10
CA LEU A 400 -1.52 13.16 -19.34
C LEU A 400 -2.65 13.90 -18.64
N THR A 401 -3.59 14.38 -19.43
CA THR A 401 -4.88 14.88 -18.95
C THR A 401 -5.78 13.72 -18.55
N GLN A 402 -6.77 13.98 -17.68
CA GLN A 402 -7.82 13.01 -17.37
C GLN A 402 -8.52 12.50 -18.64
N LYS A 403 -8.75 13.36 -19.65
CA LYS A 403 -9.32 12.95 -20.95
C LYS A 403 -8.46 11.91 -21.67
N GLN A 404 -7.13 12.08 -21.65
CA GLN A 404 -6.20 11.11 -22.23
C GLN A 404 -6.06 9.83 -21.40
N LEU A 405 -6.30 9.89 -20.10
CA LEU A 405 -6.31 8.70 -19.23
C LEU A 405 -7.64 7.94 -19.34
N GLY A 406 -8.76 8.65 -19.51
CA GLY A 406 -10.11 8.10 -19.60
C GLY A 406 -10.34 7.14 -20.76
N ARG A 407 -9.54 7.20 -21.84
CA ARG A 407 -9.60 6.21 -22.95
C ARG A 407 -9.17 4.79 -22.54
N TRP A 408 -8.50 4.66 -21.40
CA TRP A 408 -8.05 3.40 -20.83
C TRP A 408 -8.99 2.87 -19.74
N LEU A 409 -10.09 3.60 -19.49
CA LEU A 409 -11.11 3.27 -18.51
C LEU A 409 -12.36 2.73 -19.21
N ASP A 410 -13.32 2.27 -18.41
CA ASP A 410 -14.65 1.89 -18.89
C ASP A 410 -15.30 3.10 -19.59
N PRO A 411 -15.67 3.00 -20.87
CA PRO A 411 -16.28 4.09 -21.62
C PRO A 411 -17.61 4.59 -21.07
N ALA A 412 -18.32 3.80 -20.25
CA ALA A 412 -19.60 4.18 -19.65
C ALA A 412 -19.42 4.96 -18.33
N LEU A 413 -18.31 4.74 -17.61
CA LEU A 413 -18.09 5.33 -16.29
C LEU A 413 -17.04 6.44 -16.31
N HIS A 414 -16.09 6.40 -17.26
CA HIS A 414 -15.00 7.37 -17.39
C HIS A 414 -14.16 7.59 -16.11
N CYS A 415 -14.25 6.70 -15.13
CA CYS A 415 -13.51 6.69 -13.86
C CYS A 415 -13.01 5.28 -13.53
N GLY A 416 -12.04 5.18 -12.62
CA GLY A 416 -11.53 3.90 -12.10
C GLY A 416 -10.03 3.89 -11.85
N THR A 417 -9.46 2.70 -11.77
CA THR A 417 -8.03 2.47 -11.60
C THR A 417 -7.38 2.08 -12.93
N LEU A 418 -6.22 2.66 -13.19
CA LEU A 418 -5.37 2.30 -14.32
C LEU A 418 -3.99 1.96 -13.79
N GLU A 419 -3.57 0.72 -13.97
CA GLU A 419 -2.22 0.31 -13.63
C GLU A 419 -1.31 0.51 -14.84
N VAL A 420 -0.25 1.29 -14.64
CA VAL A 420 0.69 1.69 -15.68
C VAL A 420 2.08 1.19 -15.33
N GLU A 421 2.70 0.51 -16.27
CA GLU A 421 4.11 0.12 -16.21
C GLU A 421 4.83 0.56 -17.47
N ALA A 422 6.16 0.55 -17.43
CA ALA A 422 7.00 0.79 -18.58
C ALA A 422 8.05 -0.30 -18.72
N GLU A 423 8.36 -0.62 -19.97
CA GLU A 423 9.45 -1.48 -20.37
C GLU A 423 10.49 -0.65 -21.12
N VAL A 424 11.70 -0.62 -20.58
CA VAL A 424 12.84 0.15 -21.09
C VAL A 424 13.77 -0.80 -21.82
N PHE A 425 14.00 -0.58 -23.11
CA PHE A 425 14.90 -1.36 -23.95
C PHE A 425 16.19 -0.59 -24.19
N ARG A 426 17.32 -1.21 -23.86
CA ARG A 426 18.66 -0.64 -24.06
C ARG A 426 19.64 -1.76 -24.39
N ASP A 427 20.46 -1.55 -25.41
CA ASP A 427 21.55 -2.47 -25.79
C ASP A 427 21.10 -3.94 -26.01
N GLY A 428 19.85 -4.15 -26.43
CA GLY A 428 19.27 -5.49 -26.66
C GLY A 428 18.62 -6.13 -25.44
N GLU A 429 18.72 -5.50 -24.27
CA GLU A 429 18.11 -5.94 -23.01
C GLU A 429 16.87 -5.11 -22.67
N SER A 430 15.98 -5.65 -21.84
CA SER A 430 14.78 -4.96 -21.36
C SER A 430 14.69 -4.95 -19.84
N TRP A 431 14.26 -3.82 -19.27
CA TRP A 431 13.99 -3.63 -17.84
C TRP A 431 12.54 -3.19 -17.66
N ARG A 432 11.87 -3.71 -16.63
CA ARG A 432 10.49 -3.35 -16.32
C ARG A 432 10.39 -2.52 -15.05
N THR A 433 9.60 -1.45 -15.09
CA THR A 433 9.27 -0.68 -13.89
C THR A 433 8.26 -1.44 -13.03
N PRO A 434 8.27 -1.29 -11.69
CA PRO A 434 7.11 -1.63 -10.88
C PRO A 434 5.90 -0.83 -11.35
N ALA A 435 4.78 -1.52 -11.56
CA ALA A 435 3.57 -0.88 -12.02
C ALA A 435 3.02 0.11 -10.98
N GLN A 436 2.56 1.28 -11.44
CA GLN A 436 1.94 2.32 -10.63
C GLN A 436 0.44 2.35 -10.85
N ILE A 437 -0.32 2.45 -9.77
CA ILE A 437 -1.78 2.52 -9.82
C ILE A 437 -2.21 3.99 -9.83
N LEU A 438 -2.90 4.37 -10.90
CA LEU A 438 -3.48 5.70 -11.10
C LEU A 438 -4.99 5.62 -10.88
N CYS A 439 -5.49 6.31 -9.86
CA CYS A 439 -6.91 6.53 -9.62
C CYS A 439 -7.36 7.75 -10.44
N ILE A 440 -8.21 7.50 -11.43
CA ILE A 440 -8.67 8.52 -12.37
C ILE A 440 -10.15 8.79 -12.11
N HIS A 441 -10.43 10.05 -11.79
CA HIS A 441 -11.79 10.58 -11.71
C HIS A 441 -12.35 10.72 -13.13
N ALA A 442 -13.68 10.76 -13.32
CA ALA A 442 -14.26 11.31 -14.55
C ALA A 442 -14.41 12.83 -14.42
N SER A 443 -14.28 13.57 -15.52
CA SER A 443 -14.61 15.00 -15.54
C SER A 443 -16.09 15.15 -15.21
N GLY A 444 -16.43 15.76 -14.07
CA GLY A 444 -17.81 16.01 -13.66
C GLY A 444 -18.49 14.89 -12.85
N ALA A 445 -17.87 13.73 -12.63
CA ALA A 445 -18.38 12.78 -11.64
C ALA A 445 -18.07 13.32 -10.23
N LYS A 446 -19.11 13.72 -9.50
CA LYS A 446 -19.02 14.09 -8.09
C LYS A 446 -19.74 13.03 -7.27
N GLY A 447 -19.17 12.68 -6.12
CA GLY A 447 -19.91 11.95 -5.10
C GLY A 447 -19.57 10.48 -4.86
N ALA A 448 -20.43 9.81 -4.11
CA ALA A 448 -20.35 8.46 -3.58
C ALA A 448 -20.01 7.43 -4.65
N ARG A 449 -20.69 7.50 -5.80
CA ARG A 449 -20.43 6.62 -6.93
C ARG A 449 -19.03 6.79 -7.49
N ALA A 450 -18.51 8.02 -7.57
CA ALA A 450 -17.12 8.26 -7.98
C ALA A 450 -16.14 7.75 -6.91
N ALA A 451 -16.38 8.06 -5.63
CA ALA A 451 -15.54 7.62 -4.51
C ALA A 451 -15.47 6.08 -4.39
N TRP A 452 -16.59 5.39 -4.59
CA TRP A 452 -16.66 3.94 -4.59
C TRP A 452 -16.08 3.34 -5.87
N SER A 453 -16.40 3.87 -7.06
CA SER A 453 -15.79 3.40 -8.31
C SER A 453 -14.27 3.58 -8.33
N GLU A 454 -13.70 4.58 -7.65
CA GLU A 454 -12.25 4.71 -7.47
C GLU A 454 -11.65 3.65 -6.56
N GLN A 455 -12.37 3.26 -5.51
CA GLN A 455 -11.95 2.19 -4.61
C GLN A 455 -12.02 0.82 -5.30
N PHE A 456 -13.02 0.63 -6.16
CA PHE A 456 -13.35 -0.66 -6.74
C PHE A 456 -12.74 -0.89 -8.14
N GLY A 457 -12.27 0.15 -8.82
CA GLY A 457 -11.84 0.09 -10.22
C GLY A 457 -13.04 0.07 -11.19
N LEU A 458 -12.78 -0.13 -12.49
CA LEU A 458 -13.83 -0.40 -13.51
C LEU A 458 -14.81 -1.47 -12.99
N PRO A 459 -16.07 -1.60 -13.48
CA PRO A 459 -17.28 -2.01 -12.71
C PRO A 459 -17.26 -3.38 -12.01
N TYR A 460 -16.16 -4.11 -12.11
CA TYR A 460 -15.74 -5.19 -11.23
C TYR A 460 -15.54 -4.62 -9.84
N ILE A 461 -16.55 -4.76 -9.00
CA ILE A 461 -16.61 -4.21 -7.65
C ILE A 461 -15.40 -4.64 -6.77
N PHE A 462 -14.53 -5.55 -7.22
CA PHE A 462 -13.31 -5.98 -6.52
C PHE A 462 -12.13 -6.18 -7.45
N ASP A 463 -11.45 -5.10 -7.89
CA ASP A 463 -10.01 -5.24 -8.13
C ASP A 463 -9.31 -5.52 -6.80
N SER A 464 -9.33 -6.79 -6.44
CA SER A 464 -8.78 -7.37 -5.22
C SER A 464 -7.29 -7.07 -5.00
N ARG A 465 -6.59 -6.49 -5.98
CA ARG A 465 -5.17 -6.15 -5.86
C ARG A 465 -4.90 -5.09 -4.78
N LEU A 466 -5.78 -4.12 -4.54
CA LEU A 466 -5.59 -3.15 -3.44
C LEU A 466 -5.78 -3.77 -2.05
N LEU A 467 -6.63 -4.81 -1.93
CA LEU A 467 -6.93 -5.51 -0.67
C LEU A 467 -5.94 -6.64 -0.35
N PHE A 468 -5.05 -7.01 -1.29
CA PHE A 468 -4.12 -8.12 -1.12
C PHE A 468 -2.65 -7.76 -1.37
N ARG A 469 -2.32 -6.55 -1.87
CA ARG A 469 -0.92 -6.09 -2.00
C ARG A 469 -0.38 -5.58 -0.66
N ARG A 470 0.43 -6.40 0.02
CA ARG A 470 1.07 -6.08 1.31
C ARG A 470 2.05 -4.90 1.26
N HIS A 471 2.67 -4.58 0.12
CA HIS A 471 3.59 -3.43 0.01
C HIS A 471 2.92 -2.06 0.21
N TYR A 472 1.59 -2.00 0.14
CA TYR A 472 0.82 -0.79 0.39
C TYR A 472 0.23 -0.73 1.81
N GLY A 473 0.51 -1.71 2.68
CA GLY A 473 -0.03 -1.75 4.05
C GLY A 473 -1.44 -2.33 4.19
N PHE A 474 -2.01 -2.87 3.12
CA PHE A 474 -3.38 -3.42 3.08
C PHE A 474 -3.39 -4.90 2.74
N GLY A 475 -2.52 -5.70 3.37
CA GLY A 475 -2.83 -7.12 3.46
C GLY A 475 -4.16 -7.36 4.18
N PRO A 476 -4.61 -8.61 4.31
CA PRO A 476 -5.69 -9.03 5.22
C PRO A 476 -5.26 -8.89 6.69
N SER A 477 -4.70 -7.72 7.05
CA SER A 477 -4.22 -7.33 8.37
C SER A 477 -5.35 -7.19 9.38
N THR A 478 -6.61 -7.39 8.99
CA THR A 478 -7.67 -7.48 9.98
C THR A 478 -7.63 -8.80 10.73
N HIS A 479 -7.35 -9.96 10.11
CA HIS A 479 -7.52 -11.30 10.74
C HIS A 479 -8.83 -11.45 11.57
N TRP A 480 -9.78 -10.54 11.36
CA TRP A 480 -10.96 -10.28 12.16
C TRP A 480 -12.03 -9.86 11.16
N GLY A 481 -13.11 -10.63 11.14
CA GLY A 481 -14.43 -10.19 10.72
C GLY A 481 -14.58 -9.69 9.29
N ALA A 482 -15.27 -10.47 8.48
CA ALA A 482 -16.21 -9.89 7.52
C ALA A 482 -17.18 -8.98 8.28
N ASP A 483 -16.94 -7.67 8.30
CA ASP A 483 -17.92 -6.69 8.78
C ASP A 483 -18.03 -5.50 7.82
N CYS A 484 -19.25 -5.00 7.73
CA CYS A 484 -19.89 -4.19 6.70
C CYS A 484 -19.29 -2.78 6.56
N ALA A 485 -18.44 -2.39 7.50
CA ALA A 485 -17.84 -1.07 7.58
C ALA A 485 -16.47 -0.99 6.89
N ASN A 486 -15.74 -2.09 6.69
CA ASN A 486 -14.33 -2.01 6.28
C ASN A 486 -14.14 -1.39 4.88
N PHE A 487 -14.99 -1.68 3.90
CA PHE A 487 -14.89 -1.01 2.59
C PHE A 487 -15.32 0.45 2.67
N ILE A 488 -16.34 0.77 3.48
CA ILE A 488 -16.79 2.14 3.71
C ILE A 488 -15.65 2.92 4.37
N VAL A 489 -15.06 2.40 5.45
CA VAL A 489 -13.86 2.91 6.14
C VAL A 489 -12.74 3.23 5.16
N GLN A 490 -12.46 2.33 4.20
CA GLN A 490 -11.43 2.59 3.19
C GLN A 490 -11.80 3.75 2.26
N GLY A 491 -13.05 3.83 1.80
CA GLY A 491 -13.56 5.01 1.08
C GLY A 491 -13.43 6.29 1.92
N LEU A 492 -13.76 6.22 3.21
CA LEU A 492 -13.64 7.37 4.13
C LEU A 492 -12.18 7.80 4.26
N ARG A 493 -11.27 6.83 4.38
CA ARG A 493 -9.83 7.07 4.49
C ARG A 493 -9.23 7.66 3.23
N ALA A 494 -9.71 7.27 2.05
CA ALA A 494 -9.30 7.86 0.78
C ALA A 494 -9.68 9.36 0.69
N GLU A 495 -10.80 9.73 1.31
CA GLU A 495 -11.23 11.14 1.46
C GLU A 495 -10.51 11.87 2.60
N GLY A 496 -9.62 11.19 3.34
CA GLY A 496 -8.80 11.76 4.42
C GLY A 496 -9.33 11.52 5.83
N SER A 497 -10.37 10.70 6.02
CA SER A 497 -10.79 10.22 7.35
C SER A 497 -9.75 9.27 7.96
N ARG A 498 -9.72 9.16 9.29
CA ARG A 498 -8.92 8.16 10.02
C ARG A 498 -9.77 7.06 10.66
N ALA A 499 -11.02 6.91 10.21
CA ALA A 499 -11.96 5.89 10.66
C ALA A 499 -11.28 4.53 10.98
N GLY A 500 -11.47 4.02 12.19
CA GLY A 500 -10.89 2.74 12.63
C GLY A 500 -11.40 1.57 11.77
N TRP A 501 -10.57 0.56 11.55
CA TRP A 501 -11.05 -0.71 10.99
C TRP A 501 -11.90 -1.42 12.05
N GLY A 502 -13.05 -1.97 11.67
CA GLY A 502 -13.94 -2.61 12.65
C GLY A 502 -15.40 -2.71 12.21
N SER A 503 -16.28 -2.68 13.20
CA SER A 503 -17.73 -2.79 13.06
C SER A 503 -18.36 -1.45 12.67
N PRO A 504 -19.63 -1.44 12.22
CA PRO A 504 -20.41 -0.21 12.01
C PRO A 504 -20.42 0.75 13.21
N ARG A 505 -20.22 0.26 14.43
CA ARG A 505 -20.11 1.10 15.64
C ARG A 505 -18.82 1.90 15.69
N ASP A 506 -17.73 1.34 15.16
CA ASP A 506 -16.40 1.97 15.20
C ASP A 506 -16.30 3.17 14.26
N VAL A 507 -17.23 3.30 13.30
CA VAL A 507 -17.34 4.45 12.39
C VAL A 507 -18.43 5.45 12.78
N GLU A 508 -19.26 5.16 13.80
CA GLU A 508 -20.43 5.98 14.14
C GLU A 508 -20.03 7.42 14.53
N SER A 509 -18.86 7.62 15.13
CA SER A 509 -18.31 8.94 15.44
C SER A 509 -17.98 9.80 14.21
N ASP A 510 -17.76 9.16 13.05
CA ASP A 510 -17.48 9.82 11.77
C ASP A 510 -18.74 10.14 10.95
N LEU A 511 -19.89 9.63 11.38
CA LEU A 511 -21.16 9.78 10.68
C LEU A 511 -22.06 10.83 11.34
N GLN A 512 -22.92 11.44 10.53
CA GLN A 512 -23.99 12.34 10.97
C GLN A 512 -25.31 11.96 10.30
N PRO A 513 -26.46 12.07 10.99
CA PRO A 513 -27.75 11.86 10.36
C PRO A 513 -27.95 12.82 9.17
N LEU A 514 -28.63 12.34 8.13
CA LEU A 514 -29.11 13.17 7.02
C LEU A 514 -30.63 13.20 7.00
N ASP A 515 -31.19 14.38 6.75
CA ASP A 515 -32.64 14.56 6.65
C ASP A 515 -33.20 14.13 5.28
N SER A 516 -32.36 14.15 4.23
CA SER A 516 -32.70 13.75 2.87
C SER A 516 -31.50 13.19 2.12
N LEU A 517 -31.74 12.55 0.97
CA LEU A 517 -30.66 12.10 0.11
C LEU A 517 -29.87 13.32 -0.43
N PRO A 518 -28.53 13.27 -0.46
CA PRO A 518 -27.72 14.36 -0.98
C PRO A 518 -27.89 14.51 -2.50
N THR A 519 -28.11 15.74 -2.97
CA THR A 519 -28.25 16.05 -4.41
C THR A 519 -26.92 16.23 -5.13
N ASP A 520 -25.84 16.47 -4.38
CA ASP A 520 -24.52 16.86 -4.92
C ASP A 520 -23.52 15.70 -4.96
N GLY A 521 -24.07 14.47 -4.97
CA GLY A 521 -23.31 13.25 -4.98
C GLY A 521 -22.71 12.85 -3.63
N GLN A 522 -22.77 13.62 -2.55
CA GLN A 522 -22.17 13.19 -1.27
C GLN A 522 -22.59 11.76 -0.87
N PRO A 523 -21.67 10.96 -0.28
CA PRO A 523 -21.98 9.59 0.10
C PRO A 523 -23.08 9.53 1.15
N ALA A 524 -24.16 8.83 0.79
CA ALA A 524 -25.23 8.43 1.69
C ALA A 524 -25.00 6.99 2.14
N LEU A 525 -25.03 6.81 3.46
CA LEU A 525 -24.86 5.53 4.14
C LEU A 525 -26.17 5.13 4.81
N LEU A 526 -26.44 3.83 4.81
CA LEU A 526 -27.64 3.22 5.36
C LEU A 526 -27.23 2.39 6.57
N HIS A 527 -27.53 2.89 7.75
CA HIS A 527 -27.14 2.29 9.02
C HIS A 527 -28.28 1.48 9.63
N PHE A 528 -28.18 0.14 9.55
CA PHE A 528 -29.16 -0.82 10.06
C PHE A 528 -28.90 -1.25 11.51
N GLY A 529 -27.93 -0.64 12.20
CA GLY A 529 -27.58 -0.92 13.59
C GLY A 529 -26.31 -1.77 13.72
N SER A 530 -26.38 -3.02 13.26
CA SER A 530 -25.21 -3.92 13.18
C SER A 530 -24.72 -4.13 11.75
N HIS A 531 -25.28 -3.42 10.78
CA HIS A 531 -24.93 -3.51 9.37
C HIS A 531 -24.93 -2.10 8.77
N LEU A 532 -23.95 -1.84 7.91
CA LEU A 532 -23.80 -0.59 7.18
C LEU A 532 -23.78 -0.90 5.69
N ALA A 533 -24.57 -0.15 4.92
CA ALA A 533 -24.55 -0.20 3.47
C ALA A 533 -24.39 1.21 2.90
N ALA A 534 -24.09 1.30 1.61
CA ALA A 534 -23.87 2.54 0.89
C ALA A 534 -24.91 2.65 -0.24
N LEU A 535 -25.51 3.81 -0.42
CA LEU A 535 -26.50 4.05 -1.47
C LEU A 535 -25.81 4.18 -2.83
N TRP A 536 -25.83 3.13 -3.64
CA TRP A 536 -25.18 3.06 -4.96
C TRP A 536 -25.88 3.88 -6.04
N GLU A 537 -27.21 3.81 -6.11
CA GLU A 537 -28.03 4.53 -7.09
C GLU A 537 -29.38 4.91 -6.47
N ASP A 538 -29.63 6.22 -6.43
CA ASP A 538 -30.94 6.79 -6.13
C ASP A 538 -31.83 6.64 -7.38
N ARG A 539 -32.93 5.90 -7.24
CA ARG A 539 -33.85 5.58 -8.34
C ARG A 539 -35.15 6.37 -8.19
N PRO A 540 -35.87 6.61 -9.31
CA PRO A 540 -37.12 7.37 -9.25
C PRO A 540 -38.11 6.80 -8.20
N PRO A 541 -38.68 7.65 -7.32
CA PRO A 541 -38.56 9.11 -7.29
C PRO A 541 -37.28 9.60 -6.61
N LEU A 542 -36.47 10.37 -7.35
CA LEU A 542 -35.17 10.88 -6.90
C LEU A 542 -35.30 11.77 -5.65
N GLY A 543 -34.26 11.74 -4.81
CA GLY A 543 -34.16 12.54 -3.59
C GLY A 543 -34.88 11.92 -2.39
N GLN A 544 -35.46 10.73 -2.54
CA GLN A 544 -36.16 9.99 -1.49
C GLN A 544 -35.67 8.56 -1.45
N LEU A 545 -35.36 8.05 -0.26
CA LEU A 545 -34.94 6.66 -0.10
C LEU A 545 -36.12 5.72 -0.41
N GLY A 546 -36.03 5.01 -1.54
CA GLY A 546 -37.05 4.14 -2.11
C GLY A 546 -36.66 2.66 -2.14
N ALA A 547 -37.66 1.79 -2.24
CA ALA A 547 -37.50 0.33 -2.26
C ALA A 547 -36.62 -0.18 -3.43
N GLU A 548 -36.61 0.53 -4.55
CA GLU A 548 -35.87 0.18 -5.77
C GLU A 548 -34.44 0.73 -5.80
N ASP A 549 -34.08 1.60 -4.85
CA ASP A 549 -32.74 2.17 -4.77
C ASP A 549 -31.70 1.08 -4.66
N LEU A 550 -30.61 1.21 -5.42
CA LEU A 550 -29.53 0.25 -5.37
C LEU A 550 -28.61 0.58 -4.22
N CYS A 551 -28.28 -0.43 -3.43
CA CYS A 551 -27.41 -0.36 -2.28
C CYS A 551 -26.23 -1.31 -2.50
N VAL A 552 -25.01 -0.83 -2.26
CA VAL A 552 -23.82 -1.68 -2.16
C VAL A 552 -23.59 -2.05 -0.70
N HIS A 553 -23.37 -3.32 -0.42
CA HIS A 553 -23.19 -3.83 0.94
C HIS A 553 -22.28 -5.06 0.97
N GLN A 554 -21.76 -5.37 2.17
CA GLN A 554 -21.07 -6.62 2.47
C GLN A 554 -21.44 -7.05 3.88
N LEU A 555 -22.25 -8.11 4.04
CA LEU A 555 -22.58 -8.64 5.36
C LEU A 555 -21.70 -9.84 5.70
N GLU A 556 -21.68 -10.85 4.82
CA GLU A 556 -20.86 -12.06 4.91
C GLU A 556 -20.50 -12.49 3.48
N GLY A 557 -19.24 -12.83 3.19
CA GLY A 557 -18.82 -13.24 1.86
C GLY A 557 -18.50 -12.08 0.90
N ARG A 558 -18.89 -12.22 -0.38
CA ARG A 558 -18.60 -11.24 -1.43
C ARG A 558 -19.57 -10.07 -1.32
N PRO A 559 -19.15 -8.82 -1.57
CA PRO A 559 -20.09 -7.71 -1.59
C PRO A 559 -21.04 -7.78 -2.78
N GLU A 560 -22.19 -7.14 -2.64
CA GLU A 560 -23.29 -7.21 -3.61
C GLU A 560 -23.90 -5.83 -3.83
N ILE A 561 -24.52 -5.63 -5.00
CA ILE A 561 -25.45 -4.54 -5.25
C ILE A 561 -26.87 -5.13 -5.28
N LEU A 562 -27.73 -4.67 -4.39
CA LEU A 562 -29.11 -5.12 -4.28
C LEU A 562 -30.06 -3.92 -4.22
N THR A 563 -31.33 -4.13 -4.55
CA THR A 563 -32.35 -3.14 -4.23
C THR A 563 -32.50 -3.00 -2.71
N LEU A 564 -32.86 -1.81 -2.23
CA LEU A 564 -33.09 -1.56 -0.81
C LEU A 564 -34.16 -2.49 -0.24
N ALA A 565 -35.18 -2.84 -1.02
CA ALA A 565 -36.20 -3.82 -0.62
C ALA A 565 -35.59 -5.20 -0.31
N ARG A 566 -34.71 -5.71 -1.19
CA ARG A 566 -34.03 -6.98 -0.97
C ARG A 566 -33.09 -6.90 0.22
N LEU A 567 -32.37 -5.79 0.36
CA LEU A 567 -31.49 -5.57 1.51
C LEU A 567 -32.28 -5.43 2.82
N SER A 568 -33.47 -4.85 2.80
CA SER A 568 -34.27 -4.58 4.00
C SER A 568 -35.23 -5.70 4.38
N ALA A 569 -35.35 -6.76 3.57
CA ALA A 569 -36.39 -7.79 3.70
C ALA A 569 -36.51 -8.44 5.11
N ASN A 570 -35.42 -8.45 5.90
CA ASN A 570 -35.40 -8.95 7.28
C ASN A 570 -34.69 -7.99 8.26
N ARG A 571 -34.69 -6.68 7.95
CA ARG A 571 -33.98 -5.66 8.75
C ARG A 571 -34.93 -4.52 9.11
N ALA A 572 -34.64 -3.83 10.22
CA ALA A 572 -35.31 -2.59 10.52
C ALA A 572 -35.00 -1.53 9.43
N PRO A 573 -35.85 -0.52 9.23
CA PRO A 573 -35.54 0.59 8.33
C PRO A 573 -34.17 1.22 8.68
N PRO A 574 -33.30 1.47 7.70
CA PRO A 574 -31.99 2.04 7.97
C PRO A 574 -32.11 3.50 8.41
N LYS A 575 -31.16 3.95 9.24
CA LYS A 575 -30.91 5.38 9.42
C LYS A 575 -30.10 5.88 8.24
N LEU A 576 -30.56 6.97 7.61
CA LEU A 576 -29.79 7.65 6.59
C LEU A 576 -28.70 8.50 7.26
N MET A 577 -27.46 8.23 6.89
CA MET A 577 -26.26 8.84 7.48
C MET A 577 -25.39 9.41 6.36
N GLY A 578 -24.68 10.49 6.66
CA GLY A 578 -23.68 11.09 5.80
C GLY A 578 -22.35 11.16 6.54
N LEU A 579 -21.29 11.43 5.80
CA LEU A 579 -20.00 11.71 6.42
C LEU A 579 -20.01 13.07 7.06
N ARG A 580 -19.48 13.16 8.28
CA ARG A 580 -19.05 14.45 8.79
C ARG A 580 -17.94 14.98 7.86
N PRO A 581 -17.78 16.31 7.69
CA PRO A 581 -16.68 16.91 6.92
C PRO A 581 -15.36 16.92 7.71
N PRO A 582 -14.21 16.50 7.13
CA PRO A 582 -12.95 16.39 7.87
C PRO A 582 -12.54 17.72 8.50
N LEU A 583 -11.95 17.68 9.69
CA LEU A 583 -11.44 18.91 10.32
C LEU A 583 -10.32 19.46 9.45
N LYS A 584 -10.42 20.75 9.10
CA LYS A 584 -9.36 21.43 8.36
C LYS A 584 -8.09 21.42 9.22
N PRO A 585 -6.92 21.04 8.68
CA PRO A 585 -5.68 21.10 9.44
C PRO A 585 -5.43 22.53 9.94
N LEU A 586 -4.81 22.63 11.11
CA LEU A 586 -4.34 23.91 11.63
C LEU A 586 -2.95 24.21 11.11
N ARG A 587 -2.72 25.46 10.75
CA ARG A 587 -1.41 25.94 10.30
C ARG A 587 -0.84 26.87 11.37
N LEU A 588 0.20 26.42 12.06
CA LEU A 588 0.87 27.16 13.12
C LEU A 588 2.24 27.61 12.60
N ILE A 589 2.64 28.85 12.88
CA ILE A 589 3.94 29.37 12.49
C ILE A 589 4.66 29.93 13.72
N PHE A 590 5.92 29.61 13.85
CA PHE A 590 6.78 30.10 14.93
C PHE A 590 7.97 30.85 14.33
N ALA A 591 8.28 31.99 14.90
CA ALA A 591 9.46 32.79 14.62
C ALA A 591 10.41 32.73 15.83
N GLY A 592 11.67 33.07 15.61
CA GLY A 592 12.68 33.14 16.65
C GLY A 592 12.62 34.43 17.49
N ASP A 593 13.79 34.92 17.89
CA ASP A 593 13.94 36.06 18.80
C ASP A 593 13.57 37.40 18.14
N ILE A 594 12.75 38.19 18.83
CA ILE A 594 12.19 39.47 18.37
C ILE A 594 12.60 40.57 19.34
N MET A 595 13.44 41.50 18.86
CA MET A 595 13.85 42.69 19.59
C MET A 595 13.48 43.93 18.77
N LEU A 596 12.49 44.70 19.25
CA LEU A 596 11.95 45.88 18.56
C LEU A 596 12.56 47.22 19.04
N GLY A 597 13.46 47.15 20.01
CA GLY A 597 14.17 48.28 20.58
C GLY A 597 15.35 48.77 19.73
N ARG A 598 16.18 49.64 20.33
CA ARG A 598 17.49 50.06 19.78
C ARG A 598 17.44 50.47 18.29
N GLY A 599 18.29 49.89 17.45
CA GLY A 599 18.37 50.21 16.01
C GLY A 599 17.06 49.94 15.28
N VAL A 600 16.33 48.89 15.66
CA VAL A 600 15.05 48.52 15.04
C VAL A 600 13.99 49.60 15.26
N THR A 601 13.97 50.27 16.43
CA THR A 601 13.07 51.42 16.66
C THR A 601 13.32 52.55 15.66
N GLN A 602 14.59 52.79 15.29
CA GLN A 602 14.93 53.80 14.29
C GLN A 602 14.47 53.39 12.89
N THR A 603 14.61 52.10 12.55
CA THR A 603 14.11 51.55 11.29
C THR A 603 12.60 51.67 11.17
N ILE A 604 11.85 51.31 12.23
CA ILE A 604 10.39 51.48 12.29
C ILE A 604 9.99 52.93 12.02
N ALA A 605 10.67 53.89 12.65
CA ALA A 605 10.36 55.31 12.49
C ALA A 605 10.68 55.86 11.09
N LYS A 606 11.72 55.34 10.43
CA LYS A 606 12.18 55.85 9.12
C LYS A 606 11.52 55.14 7.93
N GLU A 607 11.39 53.82 8.01
CA GLU A 607 11.08 52.95 6.88
C GLU A 607 9.78 52.14 7.09
N GLY A 608 9.22 52.16 8.30
CA GLY A 608 8.01 51.42 8.65
C GLY A 608 8.27 49.99 9.12
N ASN A 609 7.25 49.14 9.07
CA ASN A 609 7.27 47.80 9.66
C ASN A 609 8.36 46.89 9.03
N PRO A 610 9.41 46.49 9.79
CA PRO A 610 10.52 45.69 9.27
C PRO A 610 10.10 44.28 8.87
N LEU A 611 8.98 43.78 9.40
CA LEU A 611 8.44 42.42 9.18
C LEU A 611 7.49 42.32 7.98
N ARG A 612 7.20 43.44 7.31
CA ARG A 612 6.13 43.52 6.29
C ARG A 612 6.26 42.47 5.19
N ALA A 613 7.48 42.05 4.84
CA ALA A 613 7.75 41.02 3.84
C ALA A 613 7.15 39.65 4.18
N TRP A 614 6.88 39.34 5.46
CA TRP A 614 6.32 38.07 5.89
C TRP A 614 4.79 38.02 5.81
N ARG A 615 4.10 39.13 5.53
CA ARG A 615 2.63 39.19 5.55
C ARG A 615 1.96 38.13 4.70
N GLU A 616 2.46 37.87 3.49
CA GLU A 616 1.90 36.83 2.61
C GLU A 616 2.20 35.42 3.11
N THR A 617 3.40 35.20 3.64
CA THR A 617 3.81 33.90 4.19
C THR A 617 3.01 33.54 5.43
N LEU A 618 2.75 34.51 6.30
CA LEU A 618 1.97 34.32 7.53
C LEU A 618 0.46 34.32 7.28
N ALA A 619 0.00 34.80 6.13
CA ALA A 619 -1.42 34.87 5.79
C ALA A 619 -2.09 33.48 5.88
N GLY A 620 -3.22 33.43 6.59
CA GLY A 620 -3.99 32.20 6.76
C GLY A 620 -3.38 31.17 7.73
N ALA A 621 -2.33 31.53 8.47
CA ALA A 621 -1.95 30.79 9.66
C ALA A 621 -3.01 30.98 10.77
N ASP A 622 -3.28 29.92 11.52
CA ASP A 622 -4.23 29.91 12.63
C ASP A 622 -3.60 30.35 13.96
N LEU A 623 -2.27 30.27 14.05
CA LEU A 623 -1.46 30.70 15.18
C LEU A 623 -0.10 31.17 14.66
N VAL A 624 0.35 32.35 15.06
CA VAL A 624 1.67 32.87 14.74
C VAL A 624 2.33 33.37 16.02
N MET A 625 3.51 32.83 16.34
CA MET A 625 4.21 33.06 17.60
C MET A 625 5.68 33.41 17.43
N GLY A 626 6.28 34.03 18.44
CA GLY A 626 7.73 34.26 18.52
C GLY A 626 8.17 34.56 19.96
N ASN A 627 9.48 34.69 20.19
CA ASN A 627 10.02 35.11 21.48
C ASN A 627 10.22 36.63 21.51
N LEU A 628 9.51 37.34 22.38
CA LEU A 628 9.68 38.79 22.54
C LEU A 628 10.81 39.07 23.54
N GLU A 629 11.99 39.35 23.02
CA GLU A 629 13.22 39.55 23.80
C GLU A 629 13.48 41.04 24.05
N CYS A 630 12.43 41.76 24.44
CA CYS A 630 12.52 43.11 24.94
C CYS A 630 11.33 43.45 25.83
N VAL A 631 11.52 44.39 26.75
CA VAL A 631 10.44 44.94 27.57
C VAL A 631 9.68 45.99 26.77
N ILE A 632 8.34 45.93 26.81
CA ILE A 632 7.48 46.94 26.20
C ILE A 632 7.12 47.99 27.24
N SER A 633 7.64 49.22 27.04
CA SER A 633 7.37 50.33 27.95
C SER A 633 7.41 51.68 27.24
N ALA A 634 6.54 52.60 27.67
CA ALA A 634 6.62 54.00 27.28
C ALA A 634 7.79 54.74 27.96
N GLN A 635 8.38 54.16 29.00
CA GLN A 635 9.55 54.72 29.67
C GLN A 635 10.82 54.31 28.91
N PRO A 636 11.73 55.25 28.60
CA PRO A 636 13.02 54.90 28.01
C PRO A 636 13.84 54.11 29.03
N ALA A 637 14.65 53.16 28.55
CA ALA A 637 15.60 52.43 29.38
C ALA A 637 16.55 53.40 30.10
N ALA A 638 16.59 53.38 31.43
CA ALA A 638 17.71 53.96 32.16
C ALA A 638 18.90 52.99 32.01
N PRO A 639 20.07 53.42 31.49
CA PRO A 639 21.19 52.52 31.33
C PRO A 639 21.66 52.00 32.68
N ALA A 640 21.42 50.72 32.96
CA ALA A 640 22.03 50.03 34.09
C ALA A 640 23.54 49.88 33.79
N LYS A 641 24.41 50.21 34.76
CA LYS A 641 25.86 50.06 34.58
C LYS A 641 26.20 48.60 34.28
N GLY A 642 26.68 48.33 33.07
CA GLY A 642 27.28 47.05 32.69
C GLY A 642 26.33 46.00 32.08
N ARG A 643 25.05 46.32 31.82
CA ARG A 643 24.11 45.42 31.14
C ARG A 643 23.38 46.14 30.00
N ILE A 644 23.21 45.47 28.86
CA ILE A 644 22.42 45.97 27.73
C ILE A 644 20.95 45.80 28.10
N THR A 645 20.19 46.90 28.11
CA THR A 645 18.75 46.91 28.38
C THR A 645 17.98 47.01 27.06
N LEU A 646 17.08 46.06 26.80
CA LEU A 646 16.27 45.98 25.59
C LEU A 646 14.85 46.45 25.90
N VAL A 647 14.51 47.67 25.45
CA VAL A 647 13.17 48.26 25.64
C VAL A 647 12.65 48.78 24.30
N ALA A 648 11.39 48.50 24.01
CA ALA A 648 10.67 49.05 22.86
C ALA A 648 9.39 49.76 23.31
N ALA A 649 8.97 50.78 22.55
CA ALA A 649 7.72 51.49 22.81
C ALA A 649 6.50 50.61 22.49
N PRO A 650 5.36 50.77 23.18
CA PRO A 650 4.13 50.00 22.90
C PRO A 650 3.66 50.09 21.43
N SER A 651 3.91 51.22 20.77
CA SER A 651 3.60 51.40 19.34
C SER A 651 4.32 50.42 18.41
N ALA A 652 5.44 49.83 18.84
CA ALA A 652 6.17 48.84 18.05
C ALA A 652 5.40 47.52 17.90
N LEU A 653 4.46 47.21 18.81
CA LEU A 653 3.63 46.00 18.73
C LEU A 653 2.72 45.98 17.50
N GLU A 654 2.41 47.15 16.93
CA GLU A 654 1.64 47.23 15.68
C GLU A 654 2.37 46.52 14.52
N CYS A 655 3.71 46.52 14.52
CA CYS A 655 4.50 45.82 13.50
C CYS A 655 4.22 44.31 13.51
N LEU A 656 4.00 43.73 14.69
CA LEU A 656 3.70 42.31 14.86
C LEU A 656 2.24 42.00 14.50
N ARG A 657 1.29 42.86 14.91
CA ARG A 657 -0.13 42.72 14.57
C ARG A 657 -0.37 42.76 13.06
N GLU A 658 0.25 43.72 12.36
CA GLU A 658 0.06 43.93 10.92
C GLU A 658 0.43 42.71 10.05
N VAL A 659 1.41 41.93 10.49
CA VAL A 659 1.90 40.74 9.77
C VAL A 659 1.24 39.45 10.25
N GLY A 660 0.46 39.50 11.34
CA GLY A 660 -0.41 38.41 11.78
C GLY A 660 0.05 37.63 13.00
N PHE A 661 0.97 38.15 13.83
CA PHE A 661 1.28 37.54 15.13
C PHE A 661 0.04 37.51 16.03
N THR A 662 -0.11 36.43 16.79
CA THR A 662 -1.26 36.22 17.68
C THR A 662 -0.86 36.00 19.14
N ALA A 663 0.34 35.49 19.41
CA ALA A 663 0.87 35.31 20.76
C ALA A 663 2.40 35.44 20.80
N LEU A 664 2.97 35.84 21.94
CA LEU A 664 4.42 35.96 22.12
C LEU A 664 4.85 35.38 23.47
N SER A 665 6.00 34.70 23.48
CA SER A 665 6.70 34.36 24.72
C SER A 665 7.29 35.62 25.34
N VAL A 666 7.13 35.76 26.66
CA VAL A 666 7.73 36.85 27.46
C VAL A 666 8.69 36.35 28.53
N GLU A 667 9.08 35.07 28.46
CA GLU A 667 10.04 34.46 29.39
C GLU A 667 11.39 34.27 28.70
N ASN A 668 12.33 35.15 29.02
CA ASN A 668 13.69 35.14 28.52
C ASN A 668 14.60 35.97 29.44
N ASN A 669 15.90 35.88 29.18
CA ASN A 669 16.95 36.62 29.88
C ASN A 669 16.72 38.14 29.96
N HIS A 670 15.98 38.75 29.02
CA HIS A 670 15.68 40.20 28.95
C HIS A 670 14.30 40.59 29.51
N ALA A 671 13.48 39.62 29.94
CA ALA A 671 12.13 39.88 30.46
C ALA A 671 12.10 40.81 31.68
N LEU A 672 13.19 40.83 32.46
CA LEU A 672 13.33 41.60 33.71
C LEU A 672 14.23 42.84 33.55
N ASP A 673 14.44 43.32 32.33
CA ASP A 673 15.32 44.48 32.06
C ASP A 673 14.83 45.79 32.71
N LEU A 674 13.53 45.93 32.97
CA LEU A 674 12.94 46.99 33.80
C LEU A 674 12.35 46.44 35.11
N GLY A 675 12.87 45.32 35.60
CA GLY A 675 12.36 44.63 36.77
C GLY A 675 11.02 43.92 36.54
N PRO A 676 10.46 43.30 37.60
CA PRO A 676 9.18 42.60 37.55
C PRO A 676 8.02 43.47 37.04
N GLU A 677 8.00 44.76 37.41
CA GLU A 677 6.99 45.71 36.96
C GLU A 677 7.02 45.93 35.45
N GLY A 678 8.22 45.87 34.84
CA GLY A 678 8.43 45.93 33.40
C GLY A 678 7.89 44.70 32.66
N ARG A 679 8.11 43.51 33.20
CA ARG A 679 7.53 42.25 32.68
C ARG A 679 6.00 42.32 32.72
N GLU A 680 5.42 42.70 33.85
CA GLU A 680 3.98 42.86 33.97
C GLU A 680 3.41 43.94 33.04
N GLN A 681 4.15 45.04 32.86
CA GLN A 681 3.78 46.05 31.88
C GLN A 681 3.76 45.47 30.47
N THR A 682 4.77 44.68 30.10
CA THR A 682 4.84 44.01 28.79
C THR A 682 3.63 43.11 28.56
N VAL A 683 3.25 42.32 29.56
CA VAL A 683 2.05 41.47 29.52
C VAL A 683 0.79 42.33 29.27
N ARG A 684 0.62 43.44 30.00
CA ARG A 684 -0.53 44.34 29.82
C ARG A 684 -0.57 44.97 28.43
N GLU A 685 0.56 45.44 27.92
CA GLU A 685 0.64 46.08 26.61
C GLU A 685 0.39 45.08 25.47
N LEU A 686 0.85 43.83 25.59
CA LEU A 686 0.53 42.77 24.65
C LEU A 686 -0.97 42.48 24.59
N GLU A 687 -1.62 42.31 25.76
CA GLU A 687 -3.06 42.05 25.81
C GLU A 687 -3.88 43.25 25.29
N HIS A 688 -3.48 44.49 25.59
CA HIS A 688 -4.07 45.70 25.00
C HIS A 688 -3.91 45.74 23.48
N ALA A 689 -2.75 45.30 22.99
CA ALA A 689 -2.48 45.11 21.57
C ALA A 689 -3.06 43.81 21.03
N GLY A 690 -3.97 43.12 21.72
CA GLY A 690 -4.64 41.89 21.23
C GLY A 690 -3.70 40.72 20.92
N LEU A 691 -2.47 40.75 21.46
CA LEU A 691 -1.47 39.70 21.37
C LEU A 691 -1.47 38.94 22.70
N LYS A 692 -1.52 37.61 22.66
CA LYS A 692 -1.47 36.81 23.89
C LYS A 692 -0.05 36.77 24.47
N ALA A 693 0.10 37.14 25.73
CA ALA A 693 1.35 36.99 26.45
C ALA A 693 1.46 35.56 27.01
N VAL A 694 2.45 34.79 26.55
CA VAL A 694 2.73 33.44 27.01
C VAL A 694 3.81 33.49 28.07
N GLN A 695 3.47 32.98 29.25
CA GLN A 695 4.28 33.01 30.46
C GLN A 695 4.60 31.59 30.93
N GLU A 696 5.24 31.45 32.09
CA GLU A 696 5.51 30.16 32.75
C GLU A 696 4.22 29.38 33.05
N GLU A 697 3.14 30.07 33.43
CA GLU A 697 1.84 29.43 33.61
C GLU A 697 1.17 29.10 32.26
N PRO A 698 0.62 27.89 32.08
CA PRO A 698 0.01 27.49 30.81
C PRO A 698 -1.14 28.40 30.38
N VAL A 699 -1.00 29.00 29.20
CA VAL A 699 -2.06 29.74 28.53
C VAL A 699 -2.83 28.80 27.62
N ILE A 700 -4.11 28.57 27.93
CA ILE A 700 -4.99 27.72 27.12
C ILE A 700 -5.73 28.58 26.09
N ILE A 701 -5.53 28.29 24.81
CA ILE A 701 -6.21 28.98 23.71
C ILE A 701 -7.07 28.00 22.91
N GLN A 702 -8.19 28.52 22.41
CA GLN A 702 -9.06 27.82 21.47
C GLN A 702 -8.72 28.27 20.05
N VAL A 703 -8.23 27.35 19.22
CA VAL A 703 -7.93 27.60 17.80
C VAL A 703 -8.83 26.70 16.97
N LYS A 704 -9.83 27.29 16.32
CA LYS A 704 -10.97 26.56 15.72
C LYS A 704 -11.57 25.61 16.75
N ASP A 705 -11.63 24.31 16.47
CA ASP A 705 -12.22 23.30 17.36
C ASP A 705 -11.19 22.64 18.30
N GLN A 706 -9.95 23.13 18.35
CA GLN A 706 -8.88 22.55 19.18
C GLN A 706 -8.45 23.45 20.33
N LYS A 707 -8.16 22.83 21.48
CA LYS A 707 -7.52 23.48 22.63
C LYS A 707 -6.02 23.25 22.59
N LEU A 708 -5.26 24.34 22.52
CA LEU A 708 -3.79 24.33 22.58
C LEU A 708 -3.35 24.94 23.92
N ALA A 709 -2.32 24.37 24.53
CA ALA A 709 -1.66 24.95 25.70
C ALA A 709 -0.29 25.51 25.29
N LEU A 710 -0.02 26.74 25.69
CA LEU A 710 1.22 27.46 25.42
C LEU A 710 1.95 27.72 26.74
N ILE A 711 3.25 27.41 26.78
CA ILE A 711 4.11 27.64 27.95
C ILE A 711 5.40 28.28 27.46
N ALA A 712 5.85 29.34 28.11
CA ALA A 712 7.14 29.96 27.91
C ALA A 712 8.03 29.73 29.14
N TRP A 713 9.35 29.66 28.96
CA TRP A 713 10.26 29.37 30.07
C TRP A 713 11.65 29.96 29.83
N ASP A 714 12.23 30.63 30.82
CA ASP A 714 13.63 31.06 30.79
C ASP A 714 14.54 30.03 31.47
N ASP A 715 15.45 29.39 30.72
CA ASP A 715 16.42 28.42 31.24
C ASP A 715 17.78 29.08 31.58
N SER A 716 17.91 30.41 31.49
CA SER A 716 19.18 31.12 31.61
C SER A 716 19.79 31.06 33.02
N LEU A 717 18.96 31.00 34.07
CA LEU A 717 19.38 31.06 35.46
C LEU A 717 18.91 29.86 36.31
N GLU A 718 18.22 28.91 35.69
CA GLU A 718 17.49 27.86 36.41
C GLU A 718 18.37 26.64 36.73
N PRO A 719 18.53 26.25 38.01
CA PRO A 719 19.32 25.08 38.37
C PRO A 719 18.57 23.74 38.14
N ASP A 720 17.23 23.76 38.15
CA ASP A 720 16.35 22.58 38.05
C ASP A 720 15.21 22.80 37.05
N PHE A 721 14.74 21.71 36.43
CA PHE A 721 13.67 21.71 35.44
C PHE A 721 12.29 21.44 36.02
N GLU A 722 12.18 20.90 37.24
CA GLU A 722 10.89 20.44 37.78
C GLU A 722 9.79 21.52 37.79
N PRO A 723 10.05 22.81 38.09
CA PRO A 723 9.02 23.85 37.98
C PRO A 723 8.36 23.92 36.61
N LEU A 724 9.14 23.87 35.52
CA LEU A 724 8.60 23.79 34.15
C LEU A 724 7.81 22.50 33.93
N LEU A 725 8.35 21.35 34.36
CA LEU A 725 7.71 20.06 34.14
C LEU A 725 6.35 19.95 34.83
N VAL A 726 6.17 20.60 35.98
CA VAL A 726 4.86 20.73 36.64
C VAL A 726 3.87 21.48 35.75
N GLN A 727 4.29 22.58 35.12
CA GLN A 727 3.42 23.34 34.22
C GLN A 727 3.11 22.56 32.94
N VAL A 728 4.07 21.82 32.38
CA VAL A 728 3.85 20.95 31.21
C VAL A 728 2.83 19.84 31.53
N ARG A 729 2.94 19.19 32.69
CA ARG A 729 1.95 18.18 33.12
C ARG A 729 0.56 18.80 33.33
N LYS A 730 0.50 20.00 33.92
CA LYS A 730 -0.77 20.75 34.09
C LYS A 730 -1.41 21.10 32.75
N ALA A 731 -0.62 21.55 31.78
CA ALA A 731 -1.07 21.83 30.42
C ALA A 731 -1.59 20.58 29.70
N ALA A 732 -0.87 19.46 29.82
CA ALA A 732 -1.26 18.19 29.21
C ALA A 732 -2.59 17.63 29.75
N ALA A 733 -3.00 18.04 30.95
CA ALA A 733 -4.31 17.69 31.51
C ALA A 733 -5.46 18.58 31.00
N GLN A 734 -5.16 19.74 30.40
CA GLN A 734 -6.16 20.76 30.04
C GLN A 734 -6.32 20.96 28.52
N ALA A 735 -5.33 20.55 27.72
CA ALA A 735 -5.31 20.72 26.27
C ALA A 735 -4.91 19.44 25.54
N GLY A 736 -5.39 19.29 24.30
CA GLY A 736 -5.06 18.15 23.44
C GLY A 736 -3.66 18.24 22.84
N PHE A 737 -3.09 19.46 22.78
CA PHE A 737 -1.77 19.72 22.21
C PHE A 737 -1.03 20.76 23.05
N VAL A 738 0.23 20.49 23.38
CA VAL A 738 1.04 21.29 24.32
C VAL A 738 2.30 21.77 23.61
N ILE A 739 2.49 23.09 23.62
CA ILE A 739 3.60 23.81 23.01
C ILE A 739 4.44 24.45 24.13
N VAL A 740 5.74 24.19 24.13
CA VAL A 740 6.70 24.75 25.09
C VAL A 740 7.71 25.62 24.33
N MET A 741 7.91 26.84 24.78
CA MET A 741 8.83 27.83 24.20
C MET A 741 9.94 28.18 25.20
N PRO A 742 10.99 27.34 25.30
CA PRO A 742 12.11 27.62 26.18
C PRO A 742 13.09 28.61 25.54
N HIS A 743 13.50 29.63 26.30
CA HIS A 743 14.64 30.47 26.01
C HIS A 743 15.87 29.88 26.71
N TRP A 744 16.85 29.38 25.95
CA TRP A 744 17.89 28.49 26.47
C TRP A 744 19.18 28.48 25.62
N GLY A 745 20.18 27.72 26.08
CA GLY A 745 21.41 27.52 25.31
C GLY A 745 22.39 28.69 25.41
N GLY A 746 23.57 28.52 24.81
CA GLY A 746 24.57 29.57 24.74
C GLY A 746 24.42 30.41 23.47
N GLU A 747 24.52 31.74 23.61
CA GLU A 747 24.55 32.66 22.48
C GLU A 747 25.57 32.21 21.42
N HIS A 748 25.18 32.27 20.15
CA HIS A 748 25.95 31.89 18.96
C HIS A 748 26.35 30.41 18.86
N SER A 749 25.84 29.53 19.73
CA SER A 749 26.10 28.10 19.61
C SER A 749 25.31 27.52 18.44
N ILE A 750 25.98 27.06 17.39
CA ILE A 750 25.34 26.43 16.21
C ILE A 750 24.80 25.01 16.48
N ALA A 751 25.20 24.39 17.59
CA ALA A 751 24.77 23.04 17.96
C ALA A 751 23.99 23.04 19.29
N PRO A 752 22.91 22.24 19.42
CA PRO A 752 22.20 22.09 20.68
C PRO A 752 23.10 21.48 21.77
N SER A 753 23.13 22.13 22.93
CA SER A 753 23.88 21.66 24.10
C SER A 753 23.24 20.41 24.73
N PRO A 754 24.02 19.61 25.51
CA PRO A 754 23.48 18.48 26.26
C PRO A 754 22.32 18.85 27.19
N ARG A 755 22.37 20.07 27.77
CA ARG A 755 21.31 20.58 28.65
C ARG A 755 19.99 20.80 27.90
N GLN A 756 20.05 21.45 26.73
CA GLN A 756 18.87 21.65 25.88
C GLN A 756 18.23 20.30 25.48
N ARG A 757 19.05 19.33 25.09
CA ARG A 757 18.58 17.97 24.75
C ARG A 757 17.91 17.27 25.93
N LEU A 758 18.50 17.37 27.12
CA LEU A 758 17.95 16.80 28.34
C LEU A 758 16.60 17.44 28.73
N LEU A 759 16.51 18.77 28.67
CA LEU A 759 15.27 19.48 28.96
C LEU A 759 14.18 19.15 27.94
N ALA A 760 14.51 19.12 26.65
CA ALA A 760 13.57 18.73 25.59
C ALA A 760 12.99 17.32 25.81
N ALA A 761 13.84 16.34 26.18
CA ALA A 761 13.40 14.99 26.51
C ALA A 761 12.47 14.96 27.74
N LYS A 762 12.79 15.72 28.78
CA LYS A 762 11.95 15.81 29.99
C LYS A 762 10.59 16.48 29.72
N CYS A 763 10.57 17.54 28.92
CA CYS A 763 9.32 18.19 28.52
C CYS A 763 8.44 17.26 27.68
N ARG A 764 9.03 16.51 26.74
CA ARG A 764 8.32 15.44 26.00
C ARG A 764 7.70 14.44 26.97
N ASP A 765 8.47 13.92 27.92
CA ASP A 765 8.00 12.92 28.89
C ASP A 765 6.90 13.46 29.80
N ALA A 766 6.92 14.77 30.07
CA ALA A 766 5.87 15.46 30.81
C ALA A 766 4.59 15.75 30.00
N GLY A 767 4.61 15.58 28.67
CA GLY A 767 3.45 15.72 27.79
C GLY A 767 3.53 16.83 26.73
N ALA A 768 4.71 17.42 26.50
CA ALA A 768 4.91 18.36 25.41
C ALA A 768 4.87 17.67 24.04
N HIS A 769 4.23 18.31 23.06
CA HIS A 769 4.12 17.81 21.68
C HIS A 769 5.02 18.58 20.72
N LEU A 770 5.20 19.88 20.99
CA LEU A 770 6.06 20.76 20.22
C LEU A 770 6.92 21.59 21.18
N ILE A 771 8.21 21.64 20.92
CA ILE A 771 9.16 22.46 21.68
C ILE A 771 9.87 23.38 20.69
N VAL A 772 9.77 24.70 20.91
CA VAL A 772 10.33 25.72 20.01
C VAL A 772 11.24 26.63 20.80
N GLY A 773 12.53 26.36 20.73
CA GLY A 773 13.56 27.08 21.49
C GLY A 773 13.99 28.39 20.85
N SER A 774 14.53 29.28 21.69
CA SER A 774 15.16 30.55 21.30
C SER A 774 16.33 30.89 22.24
N GLY A 775 17.09 31.97 21.98
CA GLY A 775 18.22 32.41 22.82
C GLY A 775 19.63 32.23 22.24
N PRO A 776 19.95 31.18 21.46
CA PRO A 776 21.25 31.08 20.80
C PRO A 776 21.46 32.14 19.70
N HIS A 777 20.42 32.85 19.27
CA HIS A 777 20.44 33.82 18.16
C HIS A 777 20.95 33.28 16.81
N VAL A 778 21.07 31.95 16.67
CA VAL A 778 21.41 31.24 15.44
C VAL A 778 20.46 30.05 15.27
N VAL A 779 20.20 29.64 14.03
CA VAL A 779 19.35 28.48 13.74
C VAL A 779 20.04 27.18 14.17
N GLN A 780 19.36 26.37 14.98
CA GLN A 780 19.82 25.04 15.38
C GLN A 780 18.94 23.94 14.77
N SER A 781 19.26 22.66 15.04
CA SER A 781 18.57 21.52 14.43
C SER A 781 17.06 21.47 14.74
N LEU A 782 16.30 20.98 13.77
CA LEU A 782 14.92 20.52 13.93
C LEU A 782 14.94 18.98 14.02
N GLU A 783 14.50 18.43 15.14
CA GLU A 783 14.55 17.00 15.42
C GLU A 783 13.18 16.48 15.87
N ARG A 784 12.91 15.21 15.57
CA ARG A 784 11.76 14.49 16.16
C ARG A 784 12.29 13.53 17.21
N ILE A 785 11.88 13.73 18.45
CA ILE A 785 12.25 12.90 19.59
C ILE A 785 11.01 12.10 20.00
N ASP A 786 10.91 10.86 19.51
CA ASP A 786 9.72 10.01 19.67
C ASP A 786 8.44 10.73 19.17
N LYS A 787 7.52 11.08 20.08
CA LYS A 787 6.25 11.75 19.73
C LYS A 787 6.32 13.27 19.69
N ALA A 788 7.43 13.89 20.12
CA ALA A 788 7.58 15.34 20.13
C ALA A 788 8.47 15.86 18.99
N THR A 789 8.12 17.01 18.45
CA THR A 789 8.96 17.77 17.51
C THR A 789 9.68 18.88 18.27
N VAL A 790 10.99 19.02 18.06
CA VAL A 790 11.85 19.97 18.78
C VAL A 790 12.64 20.80 17.77
N ALA A 791 12.37 22.10 17.71
CA ALA A 791 13.25 23.07 17.08
C ALA A 791 14.11 23.69 18.20
N TYR A 792 15.42 23.45 18.20
CA TYR A 792 16.25 23.88 19.32
C TYR A 792 16.50 25.40 19.34
N SER A 793 16.56 26.02 18.17
CA SER A 793 16.61 27.48 18.04
C SER A 793 16.19 27.86 16.62
N LEU A 794 15.35 28.88 16.51
CA LEU A 794 14.96 29.47 15.22
C LEU A 794 15.83 30.67 14.83
N GLY A 795 16.84 31.01 15.64
CA GLY A 795 17.65 32.19 15.46
C GLY A 795 16.87 33.48 15.67
N ASN A 796 17.33 34.57 15.07
CA ASN A 796 16.69 35.88 15.18
C ASN A 796 15.60 36.05 14.12
N ALA A 797 14.42 36.48 14.55
CA ALA A 797 13.34 36.91 13.66
C ALA A 797 13.49 38.39 13.28
N VAL A 798 13.72 39.28 14.26
CA VAL A 798 14.07 40.69 14.06
C VAL A 798 15.02 41.11 15.16
N PHE A 799 16.18 41.66 14.77
CA PHE A 799 17.17 42.17 15.71
C PHE A 799 18.00 43.29 15.06
N ASP A 800 18.75 44.08 15.83
CA ASP A 800 19.83 44.92 15.29
C ASP A 800 21.17 44.15 15.34
N GLY A 801 21.98 44.19 14.28
CA GLY A 801 23.11 43.25 14.16
C GLY A 801 24.26 43.70 13.25
N PRO A 802 25.37 42.92 13.22
CA PRO A 802 26.59 43.27 12.49
C PRO A 802 26.44 43.23 10.95
N GLY A 803 25.34 42.69 10.43
CA GLY A 803 24.94 42.71 9.02
C GLY A 803 24.68 41.35 8.40
N PRO A 804 24.18 41.31 7.15
CA PRO A 804 23.47 40.16 6.57
C PRO A 804 24.31 38.88 6.40
N ASP A 805 25.64 39.00 6.39
CA ASP A 805 26.55 37.86 6.18
C ASP A 805 26.95 37.15 7.49
N ALA A 806 26.49 37.64 8.65
CA ALA A 806 26.75 37.00 9.94
C ALA A 806 25.70 35.92 10.24
N GLU A 807 26.11 34.83 10.90
CA GLU A 807 25.18 33.79 11.37
C GLU A 807 24.07 34.37 12.28
N TRP A 808 24.39 35.44 13.04
CA TRP A 808 23.43 36.22 13.83
C TRP A 808 22.27 36.81 13.02
N SER A 809 22.53 37.09 11.74
CA SER A 809 21.58 37.68 10.81
C SER A 809 20.70 36.64 10.11
N GLN A 810 20.91 35.35 10.38
CA GLN A 810 20.12 34.25 9.83
C GLN A 810 19.13 33.73 10.87
N GLY A 811 17.93 33.40 10.41
CA GLY A 811 16.84 32.86 11.22
C GLY A 811 16.01 31.88 10.41
N ALA A 812 14.93 31.38 11.01
CA ALA A 812 13.94 30.60 10.30
C ALA A 812 12.54 30.81 10.87
N LEU A 813 11.52 30.74 10.00
CA LEU A 813 10.15 30.47 10.41
C LEU A 813 9.93 28.95 10.43
N LEU A 814 9.42 28.43 11.54
CA LEU A 814 8.95 27.05 11.63
C LEU A 814 7.46 27.01 11.30
N GLU A 815 7.12 26.37 10.18
CA GLU A 815 5.75 26.06 9.83
C GLU A 815 5.38 24.64 10.31
N ILE A 816 4.32 24.56 11.11
CA ILE A 816 3.70 23.32 11.59
C ILE A 816 2.31 23.19 10.98
N VAL A 817 2.02 22.04 10.39
CA VAL A 817 0.65 21.66 10.03
C VAL A 817 0.19 20.57 10.98
N LEU A 818 -0.82 20.90 11.76
CA LEU A 818 -1.44 20.04 12.75
C LEU A 818 -2.73 19.46 12.18
N GLN A 819 -2.75 18.14 11.97
CA GLN A 819 -3.97 17.44 11.59
C GLN A 819 -4.78 17.17 12.87
N CYS A 820 -6.03 17.62 12.86
CA CYS A 820 -6.94 17.47 13.99
C CYS A 820 -7.82 16.24 13.76
N GLU A 821 -7.90 15.36 14.75
CA GLU A 821 -8.83 14.22 14.77
C GLU A 821 -10.13 14.60 15.47
N ARG A 822 -11.21 13.89 15.14
CA ARG A 822 -12.57 14.22 15.62
C ARG A 822 -12.89 13.67 16.99
N THR A 823 -12.16 12.66 17.45
CA THR A 823 -12.47 12.01 18.71
C THR A 823 -11.80 12.76 19.85
N TRP A 824 -12.47 12.80 21.00
CA TRP A 824 -11.86 13.29 22.25
C TRP A 824 -10.73 12.39 22.76
N THR A 825 -10.50 11.26 22.09
CA THR A 825 -9.61 10.17 22.51
C THR A 825 -8.30 10.14 21.73
N GLU A 826 -8.22 10.75 20.56
CA GLU A 826 -6.99 10.82 19.78
C GLU A 826 -6.44 12.25 19.71
N LYS A 827 -5.12 12.37 19.88
CA LYS A 827 -4.43 13.66 20.05
C LYS A 827 -4.04 14.24 18.70
N PRO A 828 -4.10 15.57 18.51
CA PRO A 828 -3.67 16.22 17.27
C PRO A 828 -2.23 15.81 16.87
N GLU A 829 -2.02 15.51 15.59
CA GLU A 829 -0.72 15.04 15.08
C GLU A 829 -0.07 16.05 14.13
N ILE A 830 1.22 16.29 14.29
CA ILE A 830 2.03 17.07 13.34
C ILE A 830 2.24 16.25 12.07
N VAL A 831 1.60 16.64 10.97
CA VAL A 831 1.74 16.01 9.65
C VAL A 831 2.78 16.70 8.77
N ARG A 832 3.16 17.94 9.11
CA ARG A 832 4.25 18.68 8.45
C ARG A 832 4.96 19.56 9.46
N ALA A 833 6.29 19.53 9.42
CA ALA A 833 7.16 20.50 10.08
C ALA A 833 8.22 20.95 9.07
N ARG A 834 8.31 22.25 8.80
CA ARG A 834 9.21 22.81 7.79
C ARG A 834 9.85 24.10 8.32
N LEU A 835 11.17 24.19 8.21
CA LEU A 835 11.89 25.46 8.37
C LEU A 835 11.86 26.23 7.05
N LEU A 836 11.53 27.51 7.14
CA LEU A 836 11.62 28.49 6.06
C LEU A 836 12.76 29.44 6.42
N PRO A 837 13.91 29.38 5.72
CA PRO A 837 15.05 30.25 6.02
C PRO A 837 14.68 31.73 5.87
N THR A 838 15.16 32.54 6.81
CA THR A 838 15.01 33.99 6.81
C THR A 838 16.35 34.65 7.09
N ALA A 839 16.52 35.88 6.64
CA ALA A 839 17.64 36.70 7.04
C ALA A 839 17.18 38.14 7.34
N PHE A 840 17.95 38.86 8.14
CA PHE A 840 17.78 40.30 8.32
C PHE A 840 19.10 41.07 8.12
N ASP A 841 18.98 42.31 7.65
CA ASP A 841 20.13 43.19 7.45
C ASP A 841 20.52 44.00 8.70
N ARG A 842 21.52 44.87 8.58
CA ARG A 842 22.03 45.70 9.70
C ARG A 842 20.95 46.56 10.35
N GLU A 843 19.92 46.92 9.59
CA GLU A 843 18.82 47.76 10.02
C GLU A 843 17.62 46.94 10.55
N GLY A 844 17.71 45.61 10.57
CA GLY A 844 16.67 44.72 11.09
C GLY A 844 15.56 44.39 10.09
N ARG A 845 15.74 44.67 8.79
CA ARG A 845 14.73 44.35 7.76
C ARG A 845 14.83 42.89 7.36
N VAL A 846 13.69 42.19 7.33
CA VAL A 846 13.68 40.74 7.06
C VAL A 846 13.42 40.40 5.59
N ARG A 847 13.99 39.28 5.13
CA ARG A 847 13.68 38.61 3.86
C ARG A 847 13.54 37.10 4.06
N LEU A 848 12.79 36.45 3.19
CA LEU A 848 12.80 34.98 3.03
C LEU A 848 13.84 34.62 1.96
N GLU A 849 14.56 33.52 2.17
CA GLU A 849 15.56 33.02 1.20
C GLU A 849 15.04 31.89 0.29
#